data_AF-A0A853CPB9-F1
#
_entry.id   AF-A0A853CPB9-F1
#
_cell.length_a   1.000
_cell.length_b   1.000
_cell.length_c   1.000
_cell.angle_alpha   90.00
_cell.angle_beta   90.00
_cell.angle_gamma   90.00
#
_symmetry.space_group_name_H-M   'P 1'
#
loop_
_entity.id
_entity.type
_entity.pdbx_description
1 polymer ?
#
loop_
_entity_poly.entity_id
_entity_poly.type
_entity_poly.pdbx_seq_one_letter_code
_entity_poly.pdbx_strand_id
1 'polypeptide(L)'
;MARSPSIFAQRGPSVLELRIHGIKNTPPAEMLGVAPGDVRPDQADENGGFYVPTVDPVDPTDPATPPTVIRREGYSWGMLARYGGGALVVVGQFFVQLAWLLILPFGLCNTAYWTRTIPDQPRTGEWNAGRGAASLRVFALGLTLLYVCALASVSLDLIGTQCLARPALCPALPGWVTAFFTTPGLDHRGIRVALLSLVPIAGVLLLFFVSHQARTRYEAGIFGTVAKIRTASDLSGVTDEQGATPRRPLATDGFWGITRVKLPSELLHTAAAFFLMALLLGWDGVFWSCAPAGVDLPPQCLDPAHTPLLAKWWLTLGAVLAAAGLIAVVALVVRNVDTTVRGRAERAMRDVEPAARTARRHALIRLELRKREAVAGWVLLAAIVVYVAVGVAVALPDGTAAEERAPSFLGLVIAPSIILGVLLAIALSALGWRRGVPRWLSILVVAVGGVSLLVAVVSTPKDLRLAPLTAAAYGLAALCAVLLAVLVVFRPMARRRSFAYEGWRGTGPGVIMLLSLGGAMLLSTLLVLGTQCALASTGGPTPVCPLAPGGLTTPVAYRNFGGTVPVLAVVLLLFVLVVALLRMRTTPRLTTPETVGGRALREPLRSYRDGRVPQVKSAGKLDFRMLNARRSAALFHRGEPVLGLLAALLALGIVVAIALPQPLRPALLDLALPALGLISVAAVVTIAENALTTKERPIGVMWDLMCFLPRAGHPFGPPCYAERVIPELRDRIVAWLEADIAKDAGSVQDRRTAEQRARDELRALTTWQRRKVVFSAHSLGAVLAVSTIFTLGADTTDGLKNVGLLTYGTQLRAYFGRFFPELFGPAALGALPSRAPSLWQADPWLRQVVEDHATAGSGGRDPVERDKPTLRELLTQPDGQLAWINLWRRTDYLGFPDASFKDNEIDRGADEFGPPLYLVKVATHPNYQASTQYMTALRDLIHRL
;
A
#
# COMPACT_ATOMS: atom_id res chain seq x y z
N MET A 1 -51.98 27.41 -29.51
CA MET A 1 -51.06 28.13 -28.59
C MET A 1 -50.01 27.15 -28.09
N ALA A 2 -48.83 27.15 -28.70
CA ALA A 2 -47.69 26.38 -28.20
C ALA A 2 -47.19 27.06 -26.92
N ARG A 3 -47.21 26.35 -25.79
CA ARG A 3 -46.62 26.86 -24.53
C ARG A 3 -45.13 27.06 -24.78
N SER A 4 -44.68 28.30 -24.65
CA SER A 4 -43.26 28.65 -24.64
C SER A 4 -42.54 27.74 -23.64
N PRO A 5 -41.42 27.08 -24.00
CA PRO A 5 -40.67 26.29 -23.04
C PRO A 5 -40.33 27.17 -21.84
N SER A 6 -40.60 26.68 -20.63
CA SER A 6 -40.33 27.46 -19.41
C SER A 6 -38.87 27.93 -19.41
N ILE A 7 -38.60 29.09 -18.82
CA ILE A 7 -37.23 29.65 -18.69
C ILE A 7 -36.25 28.63 -18.06
N PHE A 8 -36.77 27.65 -17.31
CA PHE A 8 -36.01 26.51 -16.76
C PHE A 8 -35.60 25.47 -17.83
N ALA A 9 -36.44 25.19 -18.82
CA ALA A 9 -36.12 24.27 -19.91
C ALA A 9 -35.04 24.82 -20.87
N GLN A 10 -34.92 26.14 -20.99
CA GLN A 10 -33.91 26.77 -21.86
C GLN A 10 -32.49 26.78 -21.29
N ARG A 11 -32.30 26.56 -19.99
CA ARG A 11 -31.00 26.79 -19.32
C ARG A 11 -30.32 25.55 -18.72
N GLY A 12 -30.86 24.36 -18.96
CA GLY A 12 -30.29 23.09 -18.48
C GLY A 12 -30.33 22.88 -16.95
N PRO A 13 -29.93 21.68 -16.47
CA PRO A 13 -29.90 21.34 -15.04
C PRO A 13 -28.91 22.23 -14.27
N SER A 14 -29.28 22.65 -13.07
CA SER A 14 -28.46 23.51 -12.20
C SER A 14 -27.70 22.75 -11.11
N VAL A 15 -28.00 21.47 -10.91
CA VAL A 15 -27.33 20.63 -9.90
C VAL A 15 -26.67 19.45 -10.60
N LEU A 16 -25.40 19.21 -10.30
CA LEU A 16 -24.66 18.02 -10.69
C LEU A 16 -24.52 17.08 -9.49
N GLU A 17 -25.12 15.90 -9.57
CA GLU A 17 -24.87 14.80 -8.64
C GLU A 17 -23.77 13.90 -9.22
N LEU A 18 -22.58 13.96 -8.63
CA LEU A 18 -21.43 13.18 -9.07
C LEU A 18 -21.28 11.94 -8.18
N ARG A 19 -21.67 10.78 -8.71
CA ARG A 19 -21.62 9.49 -8.04
C ARG A 19 -20.26 8.84 -8.20
N ILE A 20 -19.68 8.40 -7.08
CA ILE A 20 -18.41 7.68 -7.05
C ILE A 20 -18.61 6.39 -6.28
N HIS A 21 -18.35 5.27 -6.94
CA HIS A 21 -18.47 3.95 -6.32
C HIS A 21 -17.26 3.60 -5.44
N GLY A 22 -17.42 2.53 -4.65
CA GLY A 22 -16.37 1.99 -3.78
C GLY A 22 -15.66 0.77 -4.39
N ILE A 23 -14.97 0.01 -3.55
CA ILE A 23 -14.14 -1.16 -3.94
C ILE A 23 -14.86 -2.35 -4.60
N LYS A 24 -16.18 -2.27 -4.87
CA LYS A 24 -16.91 -3.37 -5.53
C LYS A 24 -16.76 -3.32 -7.07
N ASN A 25 -16.06 -2.32 -7.62
CA ASN A 25 -16.03 -2.06 -9.07
C ASN A 25 -17.45 -2.00 -9.64
N THR A 26 -18.33 -1.25 -8.99
CA THR A 26 -19.74 -1.18 -9.36
C THR A 26 -19.84 -0.68 -10.81
N PRO A 27 -20.47 -1.45 -11.73
CA PRO A 27 -20.62 -1.04 -13.11
C PRO A 27 -21.31 0.33 -13.21
N PRO A 28 -20.99 1.16 -14.20
CA PRO A 28 -21.59 2.49 -14.37
C PRO A 28 -23.12 2.49 -14.30
N ALA A 29 -23.77 1.49 -14.91
CA ALA A 29 -25.22 1.33 -14.89
C ALA A 29 -25.79 1.05 -13.49
N GLU A 30 -25.18 0.13 -12.72
CA GLU A 30 -25.58 -0.13 -11.33
C GLU A 30 -25.38 1.11 -10.45
N MET A 31 -24.26 1.84 -10.63
CA MET A 31 -23.97 3.07 -9.90
C MET A 31 -24.97 4.20 -10.20
N LEU A 32 -25.39 4.33 -11.46
CA LEU A 32 -26.38 5.32 -11.91
C LEU A 32 -27.83 4.88 -11.64
N GLY A 33 -28.04 3.60 -11.34
CA GLY A 33 -29.37 3.02 -11.08
C GLY A 33 -30.20 2.85 -12.34
N VAL A 34 -29.56 2.53 -13.48
CA VAL A 34 -30.21 2.32 -14.78
C VAL A 34 -29.86 0.95 -15.35
N ALA A 35 -30.57 0.50 -16.38
CA ALA A 35 -30.23 -0.76 -17.04
C ALA A 35 -28.86 -0.65 -17.75
N PRO A 36 -28.12 -1.76 -17.94
CA PRO A 36 -26.81 -1.74 -18.60
C PRO A 36 -26.77 -1.07 -19.98
N GLY A 37 -27.87 -1.15 -20.75
CA GLY A 37 -27.98 -0.50 -22.06
C GLY A 37 -28.26 1.01 -22.01
N ASP A 38 -28.64 1.53 -20.85
CA ASP A 38 -29.11 2.90 -20.68
C ASP A 38 -28.00 3.86 -20.20
N VAL A 39 -26.73 3.51 -20.40
CA VAL A 39 -25.57 4.33 -20.03
C VAL A 39 -24.71 4.62 -21.24
N ARG A 40 -24.24 5.86 -21.38
CA ARG A 40 -23.22 6.23 -22.35
C ARG A 40 -21.97 6.83 -21.68
N PRO A 41 -20.77 6.61 -22.24
CA PRO A 41 -19.58 7.36 -21.83
C PRO A 41 -19.74 8.85 -22.19
N ASP A 42 -19.21 9.74 -21.35
CA ASP A 42 -19.13 11.20 -21.60
C ASP A 42 -17.67 11.61 -21.79
N GLN A 43 -16.83 11.30 -20.80
CA GLN A 43 -15.38 11.49 -20.80
C GLN A 43 -14.73 10.26 -20.16
N ALA A 44 -14.76 9.13 -20.87
CA ALA A 44 -14.25 7.86 -20.38
C ALA A 44 -13.43 7.13 -21.44
N ASP A 45 -12.44 6.37 -20.98
CA ASP A 45 -11.68 5.41 -21.78
C ASP A 45 -11.97 3.98 -21.34
N GLU A 46 -11.20 3.02 -21.85
CA GLU A 46 -11.31 1.60 -21.51
C GLU A 46 -11.08 1.30 -20.02
N ASN A 47 -10.40 2.19 -19.29
CA ASN A 47 -9.97 1.97 -17.91
C ASN A 47 -10.82 2.74 -16.89
N GLY A 48 -11.49 3.82 -17.29
CA GLY A 48 -12.36 4.58 -16.41
C GLY A 48 -12.73 5.96 -16.94
N GLY A 49 -13.58 6.64 -16.18
CA GLY A 49 -14.00 8.01 -16.47
C GLY A 49 -15.47 8.26 -16.20
N PHE A 50 -16.01 9.30 -16.84
CA PHE A 50 -17.37 9.79 -16.60
C PHE A 50 -18.38 9.12 -17.52
N TYR A 51 -19.47 8.65 -16.91
CA TYR A 51 -20.62 8.05 -17.56
C TYR A 51 -21.89 8.78 -17.18
N VAL A 52 -22.85 8.83 -18.11
CA VAL A 52 -24.14 9.48 -17.93
C VAL A 52 -25.28 8.55 -18.36
N PRO A 53 -26.44 8.63 -17.70
CA PRO A 53 -27.63 7.92 -18.17
C PRO A 53 -28.07 8.48 -19.52
N THR A 54 -28.53 7.60 -20.41
CA THR A 54 -29.13 7.96 -21.70
C THR A 54 -30.61 8.29 -21.57
N VAL A 55 -31.27 7.62 -20.62
CA VAL A 55 -32.64 7.87 -20.19
C VAL A 55 -32.57 8.19 -18.71
N ASP A 56 -33.09 9.35 -18.29
CA ASP A 56 -33.31 9.59 -16.87
C ASP A 56 -34.50 8.72 -16.45
N PRO A 57 -34.33 7.71 -15.57
CA PRO A 57 -35.46 7.00 -15.00
C PRO A 57 -36.30 8.03 -14.24
N VAL A 58 -37.47 8.37 -14.79
CA VAL A 58 -38.49 9.14 -14.10
C VAL A 58 -39.62 8.16 -13.82
N ASP A 59 -39.56 7.49 -12.67
CA ASP A 59 -40.78 6.96 -12.06
C ASP A 59 -41.30 8.02 -11.07
N PRO A 60 -42.37 8.75 -11.41
CA PRO A 60 -42.94 9.77 -10.54
C PRO A 60 -43.56 9.20 -9.26
N THR A 61 -43.71 7.87 -9.14
CA THR A 61 -44.27 7.20 -7.96
C THR A 61 -43.21 6.68 -6.98
N ASP A 62 -41.93 6.58 -7.40
CA ASP A 62 -40.84 6.15 -6.54
C ASP A 62 -40.19 7.36 -5.81
N PRO A 63 -40.28 7.44 -4.46
CA PRO A 63 -39.66 8.52 -3.69
C PRO A 63 -38.12 8.54 -3.78
N ALA A 64 -37.50 7.45 -4.26
CA ALA A 64 -36.06 7.33 -4.53
C ALA A 64 -35.61 7.96 -5.86
N THR A 65 -36.54 8.41 -6.72
CA THR A 65 -36.24 9.03 -8.01
C THR A 65 -35.75 10.49 -7.83
N PRO A 66 -34.66 10.90 -8.50
CA PRO A 66 -34.17 12.28 -8.45
C PRO A 66 -35.04 13.25 -9.28
N PRO A 67 -35.18 14.53 -8.86
CA PRO A 67 -35.88 15.55 -9.64
C PRO A 67 -35.25 15.79 -11.03
N THR A 68 -36.06 16.21 -12.01
CA THR A 68 -35.66 16.55 -13.41
C THR A 68 -34.66 17.71 -13.55
N VAL A 69 -34.23 18.31 -12.44
CA VAL A 69 -33.27 19.42 -12.36
C VAL A 69 -31.85 18.95 -12.01
N ILE A 70 -31.68 17.66 -11.64
CA ILE A 70 -30.39 17.06 -11.27
C ILE A 70 -29.80 16.33 -12.47
N ARG A 71 -28.59 16.72 -12.87
CA ARG A 71 -27.75 15.95 -13.80
C ARG A 71 -26.98 14.91 -13.00
N ARG A 72 -27.18 13.63 -13.31
CA ARG A 72 -26.43 12.51 -12.70
C ARG A 72 -25.24 12.13 -13.54
N GLU A 73 -24.07 12.08 -12.92
CA GLU A 73 -22.85 11.57 -13.54
C GLU A 73 -22.22 10.53 -12.63
N GLY A 74 -21.77 9.43 -13.23
CA GLY A 74 -21.08 8.36 -12.54
C GLY A 74 -19.61 8.34 -12.94
N TYR A 75 -18.71 8.45 -11.97
CA TYR A 75 -17.29 8.27 -12.21
C TYR A 75 -16.87 6.83 -11.89
N SER A 76 -16.51 6.07 -12.91
CA SER A 76 -16.05 4.69 -12.75
C SER A 76 -14.54 4.59 -12.79
N TRP A 77 -13.94 4.03 -11.73
CA TRP A 77 -12.49 3.87 -11.60
C TRP A 77 -12.03 2.42 -11.41
N GLY A 78 -12.93 1.46 -11.26
CA GLY A 78 -12.54 0.14 -10.76
C GLY A 78 -11.69 -0.69 -11.75
N MET A 79 -11.73 -0.37 -13.04
CA MET A 79 -10.81 -0.95 -14.02
C MET A 79 -9.38 -0.40 -13.89
N LEU A 80 -9.18 0.84 -13.41
CA LEU A 80 -7.84 1.40 -13.11
C LEU A 80 -7.11 0.62 -12.00
N ALA A 81 -7.86 0.15 -11.00
CA ALA A 81 -7.29 -0.58 -9.87
C ALA A 81 -7.00 -2.05 -10.19
N ARG A 82 -7.77 -2.68 -11.10
CA ARG A 82 -7.78 -4.14 -11.30
C ARG A 82 -7.44 -4.60 -12.72
N TYR A 83 -7.16 -3.71 -13.65
CA TYR A 83 -6.74 -4.10 -15.00
C TYR A 83 -5.63 -3.17 -15.47
N GLY A 84 -4.38 -3.63 -15.39
CA GLY A 84 -3.29 -2.99 -16.12
C GLY A 84 -3.50 -3.24 -17.62
N GLY A 85 -3.97 -2.25 -18.36
CA GLY A 85 -4.37 -2.40 -19.76
C GLY A 85 -3.32 -3.03 -20.69
N GLY A 86 -3.81 -3.63 -21.78
CA GLY A 86 -3.10 -3.97 -23.02
C GLY A 86 -2.03 -5.08 -22.96
N ALA A 87 -0.92 -4.85 -22.27
CA ALA A 87 0.27 -5.71 -22.41
C ALA A 87 0.16 -7.04 -21.64
N LEU A 88 -0.49 -7.03 -20.47
CA LEU A 88 -0.71 -8.22 -19.65
C LEU A 88 -1.92 -9.05 -20.11
N VAL A 89 -2.86 -8.45 -20.86
CA VAL A 89 -4.05 -9.13 -21.40
C VAL A 89 -3.65 -10.17 -22.45
N VAL A 90 -2.57 -9.93 -23.20
CA VAL A 90 -2.00 -10.88 -24.17
C VAL A 90 -1.45 -12.13 -23.49
N VAL A 91 -1.04 -12.04 -22.21
CA VAL A 91 -0.38 -13.13 -21.47
C VAL A 91 -1.39 -13.97 -20.65
N GLY A 92 -2.65 -13.52 -20.50
CA GLY A 92 -3.72 -14.26 -19.83
C GLY A 92 -3.88 -13.93 -18.33
N GLN A 93 -5.13 -14.01 -17.84
CA GLN A 93 -5.56 -13.59 -16.49
C GLN A 93 -4.80 -14.27 -15.34
N PHE A 94 -4.25 -15.47 -15.57
CA PHE A 94 -3.45 -16.21 -14.61
C PHE A 94 -2.17 -15.44 -14.21
N PHE A 95 -1.42 -14.94 -15.19
CA PHE A 95 -0.16 -14.24 -14.96
C PHE A 95 -0.39 -12.88 -14.31
N VAL A 96 -1.53 -12.23 -14.57
CA VAL A 96 -1.95 -10.99 -13.87
C VAL A 96 -2.12 -11.23 -12.37
N GLN A 97 -2.83 -12.30 -11.99
CA GLN A 97 -3.03 -12.64 -10.58
C GLN A 97 -1.72 -12.99 -9.87
N LEU A 98 -0.82 -13.71 -10.55
CA LEU A 98 0.52 -14.01 -10.03
C LEU A 98 1.34 -12.73 -9.84
N ALA A 99 1.30 -11.82 -10.82
CA ALA A 99 1.99 -10.54 -10.76
C ALA A 99 1.47 -9.67 -9.60
N TRP A 100 0.16 -9.66 -9.33
CA TRP A 100 -0.40 -8.96 -8.18
C TRP A 100 0.08 -9.50 -6.85
N LEU A 101 0.10 -10.82 -6.71
CA LEU A 101 0.62 -11.46 -5.51
C LEU A 101 2.10 -11.10 -5.31
N LEU A 102 2.89 -11.09 -6.38
CA LEU A 102 4.31 -10.74 -6.36
C LEU A 102 4.54 -9.28 -5.93
N ILE A 103 3.74 -8.31 -6.40
CA ILE A 103 3.94 -6.89 -6.06
C ILE A 103 3.20 -6.46 -4.79
N LEU A 104 2.42 -7.35 -4.17
CA LEU A 104 1.67 -7.05 -2.94
C LEU A 104 2.59 -6.54 -1.80
N PRO A 105 3.74 -7.17 -1.50
CA PRO A 105 4.67 -6.63 -0.52
C PRO A 105 5.17 -5.22 -0.84
N PHE A 106 5.36 -4.90 -2.13
CA PHE A 106 5.78 -3.56 -2.56
C PHE A 106 4.67 -2.52 -2.35
N GLY A 107 3.42 -2.88 -2.61
CA GLY A 107 2.27 -2.02 -2.30
C GLY A 107 2.10 -1.79 -0.79
N LEU A 108 2.28 -2.82 0.04
CA LEU A 108 2.26 -2.67 1.50
C LEU A 108 3.41 -1.76 1.99
N CYS A 109 4.58 -1.84 1.35
CA CYS A 109 5.68 -0.92 1.63
C CYS A 109 5.30 0.53 1.31
N ASN A 110 4.59 0.78 0.20
CA ASN A 110 4.02 2.09 -0.11
C ASN A 110 2.98 2.53 0.92
N THR A 111 2.05 1.66 1.34
CA THR A 111 1.09 1.99 2.41
C THR A 111 1.81 2.36 3.71
N ALA A 112 2.85 1.61 4.09
CA ALA A 112 3.67 1.89 5.28
C ALA A 112 4.36 3.26 5.21
N TYR A 113 4.69 3.76 4.00
CA TYR A 113 5.26 5.08 3.83
C TYR A 113 4.33 6.16 4.37
N TRP A 114 3.03 6.01 4.14
CA TRP A 114 2.01 7.02 4.44
C TRP A 114 1.43 6.91 5.84
N THR A 115 1.64 5.79 6.54
CA THR A 115 1.23 5.66 7.94
C THR A 115 2.23 6.29 8.92
N ARG A 116 3.36 6.82 8.43
CA ARG A 116 4.33 7.59 9.23
C ARG A 116 3.77 8.96 9.58
N THR A 117 4.50 9.70 10.41
CA THR A 117 4.25 11.14 10.58
C THR A 117 4.75 11.87 9.34
N ILE A 118 3.83 12.45 8.58
CA ILE A 118 4.13 13.27 7.40
C ILE A 118 4.12 14.74 7.84
N PRO A 119 5.22 15.50 7.66
CA PRO A 119 5.23 16.90 8.03
C PRO A 119 4.32 17.70 7.09
N ASP A 120 3.95 18.90 7.52
CA ASP A 120 3.35 19.85 6.60
C ASP A 120 4.30 20.19 5.45
N GLN A 121 3.71 20.58 4.33
CA GLN A 121 4.44 20.75 3.08
C GLN A 121 4.50 22.22 2.69
N PRO A 122 5.59 22.65 2.05
CA PRO A 122 5.67 23.98 1.45
C PRO A 122 4.69 24.09 0.27
N ARG A 123 4.20 25.30 -0.02
CA ARG A 123 3.29 25.57 -1.15
C ARG A 123 3.93 25.33 -2.52
N THR A 124 5.24 25.48 -2.64
CA THR A 124 6.00 25.57 -3.91
C THR A 124 6.32 24.22 -4.58
N GLY A 125 5.50 23.19 -4.36
CA GLY A 125 5.63 21.87 -4.99
C GLY A 125 6.85 21.04 -4.54
N GLU A 126 7.59 21.50 -3.52
CA GLU A 126 8.62 20.69 -2.85
C GLU A 126 7.99 19.65 -1.94
N TRP A 127 8.73 18.57 -1.70
CA TRP A 127 8.29 17.47 -0.84
C TRP A 127 9.28 17.22 0.29
N ASN A 128 8.78 17.35 1.51
CA ASN A 128 9.44 16.96 2.74
C ASN A 128 8.89 15.59 3.19
N ALA A 129 9.63 14.51 2.99
CA ALA A 129 9.19 13.16 3.32
C ALA A 129 9.21 12.86 4.83
N GLY A 130 9.87 13.71 5.61
CA GLY A 130 9.87 13.66 7.06
C GLY A 130 10.55 12.42 7.65
N ARG A 131 10.12 12.04 8.85
CA ARG A 131 10.83 11.04 9.65
C ARG A 131 10.52 9.61 9.20
N GLY A 132 11.57 8.79 9.04
CA GLY A 132 11.46 7.36 8.68
C GLY A 132 11.43 7.07 7.18
N ALA A 133 11.29 8.09 6.32
CA ALA A 133 11.22 7.90 4.87
C ALA A 133 12.50 7.26 4.28
N ALA A 134 13.69 7.70 4.70
CA ALA A 134 14.96 7.13 4.26
C ALA A 134 15.08 5.64 4.61
N SER A 135 14.84 5.28 5.87
CA SER A 135 14.87 3.90 6.34
C SER A 135 13.86 3.04 5.59
N LEU A 136 12.67 3.57 5.32
CA LEU A 136 11.66 2.85 4.55
C LEU A 136 12.07 2.63 3.08
N ARG A 137 12.75 3.59 2.45
CA ARG A 137 13.29 3.38 1.09
C ARG A 137 14.45 2.38 1.05
N VAL A 138 15.28 2.33 2.08
CA VAL A 138 16.29 1.26 2.22
C VAL A 138 15.61 -0.10 2.43
N PHE A 139 14.53 -0.14 3.20
CA PHE A 139 13.70 -1.35 3.33
C PHE A 139 13.09 -1.76 1.99
N ALA A 140 12.58 -0.80 1.21
CA ALA A 140 12.05 -1.06 -0.13
C ALA A 140 13.14 -1.65 -1.05
N LEU A 141 14.35 -1.08 -1.04
CA LEU A 141 15.49 -1.62 -1.78
C LEU A 141 15.79 -3.06 -1.36
N GLY A 142 15.87 -3.32 -0.05
CA GLY A 142 16.14 -4.67 0.47
C GLY A 142 15.07 -5.68 0.11
N LEU A 143 13.78 -5.30 0.00
CA LEU A 143 12.73 -6.18 -0.52
C LEU A 143 13.01 -6.60 -1.98
N THR A 144 13.46 -5.68 -2.82
CA THR A 144 13.87 -6.00 -4.20
C THR A 144 15.04 -7.00 -4.19
N LEU A 145 16.05 -6.76 -3.36
CA LEU A 145 17.21 -7.64 -3.23
C LEU A 145 16.87 -9.02 -2.66
N LEU A 146 15.89 -9.11 -1.75
CA LEU A 146 15.39 -10.39 -1.23
C LEU A 146 14.77 -11.26 -2.34
N TYR A 147 14.00 -10.65 -3.25
CA TYR A 147 13.45 -11.34 -4.42
C TYR A 147 14.53 -11.75 -5.43
N VAL A 148 15.52 -10.88 -5.66
CA VAL A 148 16.70 -11.22 -6.48
C VAL A 148 17.42 -12.44 -5.90
N CYS A 149 17.65 -12.47 -4.58
CA CYS A 149 18.23 -13.64 -3.90
C CYS A 149 17.36 -14.89 -4.05
N ALA A 150 16.03 -14.78 -3.97
CA ALA A 150 15.13 -15.93 -4.14
C ALA A 150 15.20 -16.51 -5.56
N LEU A 151 15.16 -15.65 -6.58
CA LEU A 151 15.33 -16.06 -7.99
C LEU A 151 16.72 -16.62 -8.27
N ALA A 152 17.77 -16.03 -7.69
CA ALA A 152 19.13 -16.53 -7.79
C ALA A 152 19.29 -17.89 -7.08
N SER A 153 18.60 -18.12 -5.96
CA SER A 153 18.59 -19.43 -5.26
C SER A 153 17.95 -20.52 -6.13
N VAL A 154 16.94 -20.20 -6.93
CA VAL A 154 16.36 -21.15 -7.88
C VAL A 154 17.28 -21.36 -9.09
N SER A 155 17.66 -20.28 -9.76
CA SER A 155 18.40 -20.35 -11.04
C SER A 155 19.85 -20.77 -10.88
N LEU A 156 20.61 -20.13 -9.97
CA LEU A 156 22.03 -20.40 -9.78
C LEU A 156 22.27 -21.61 -8.89
N ASP A 157 21.67 -21.63 -7.70
CA ASP A 157 21.96 -22.65 -6.69
C ASP A 157 21.29 -23.99 -7.05
N LEU A 158 19.96 -24.06 -7.04
CA LEU A 158 19.22 -25.31 -7.30
C LEU A 158 19.45 -25.85 -8.73
N ILE A 159 19.22 -25.04 -9.76
CA ILE A 159 19.37 -25.51 -11.15
C ILE A 159 20.85 -25.54 -11.55
N GLY A 160 21.53 -24.40 -11.47
CA GLY A 160 22.88 -24.21 -11.99
C GLY A 160 23.95 -25.08 -11.35
N THR A 161 24.02 -25.11 -10.02
CA THR A 161 25.07 -25.82 -9.28
C THR A 161 24.68 -27.22 -8.83
N GLN A 162 23.39 -27.47 -8.52
CA GLN A 162 22.96 -28.75 -7.96
C GLN A 162 22.41 -29.71 -9.04
N CYS A 163 21.34 -29.33 -9.74
CA CYS A 163 20.69 -30.21 -10.72
C CYS A 163 21.59 -30.50 -11.92
N LEU A 164 22.22 -29.47 -12.52
CA LEU A 164 23.09 -29.68 -13.68
C LEU A 164 24.37 -30.45 -13.35
N ALA A 165 24.83 -30.42 -12.09
CA ALA A 165 25.96 -31.25 -11.65
C ALA A 165 25.54 -32.68 -11.29
N ARG A 166 24.28 -32.88 -10.86
CA ARG A 166 23.73 -34.17 -10.43
C ARG A 166 22.30 -34.35 -10.99
N PRO A 167 22.14 -34.65 -12.30
CA PRO A 167 20.83 -34.73 -12.93
C PRO A 167 19.86 -35.73 -12.28
N ALA A 168 20.40 -36.79 -11.67
CA ALA A 168 19.62 -37.79 -10.93
C ALA A 168 18.82 -37.22 -9.75
N LEU A 169 19.22 -36.07 -9.19
CA LEU A 169 18.47 -35.40 -8.11
C LEU A 169 17.24 -34.63 -8.61
N CYS A 170 17.18 -34.33 -9.91
CA CYS A 170 16.15 -33.45 -10.49
C CYS A 170 15.46 -34.11 -11.70
N PRO A 171 14.73 -35.22 -11.50
CA PRO A 171 14.08 -35.95 -12.60
C PRO A 171 13.05 -35.13 -13.37
N ALA A 172 12.44 -34.11 -12.75
CA ALA A 172 11.49 -33.21 -13.41
C ALA A 172 12.13 -32.06 -14.18
N LEU A 173 13.47 -31.90 -14.14
CA LEU A 173 14.14 -30.86 -14.92
C LEU A 173 13.99 -31.19 -16.41
N PRO A 174 13.52 -30.26 -17.27
CA PRO A 174 13.33 -30.56 -18.68
C PRO A 174 14.64 -30.99 -19.35
N GLY A 175 14.62 -32.10 -20.09
CA GLY A 175 15.82 -32.69 -20.70
C GLY A 175 16.53 -31.78 -21.71
N TRP A 176 15.84 -30.79 -22.28
CA TRP A 176 16.46 -29.79 -23.14
C TRP A 176 17.39 -28.85 -22.37
N VAL A 177 17.10 -28.56 -21.09
CA VAL A 177 17.94 -27.70 -20.24
C VAL A 177 19.25 -28.40 -19.93
N THR A 178 19.19 -29.68 -19.56
CA THR A 178 20.40 -30.48 -19.33
C THR A 178 21.20 -30.61 -20.61
N ALA A 179 20.58 -30.97 -21.73
CA ALA A 179 21.25 -31.10 -23.04
C ALA A 179 21.97 -29.80 -23.46
N PHE A 180 21.34 -28.63 -23.28
CA PHE A 180 21.94 -27.34 -23.58
C PHE A 180 23.22 -27.09 -22.77
N PHE A 181 23.16 -27.27 -21.45
CA PHE A 181 24.29 -27.03 -20.57
C PHE A 181 25.32 -28.17 -20.50
N THR A 182 25.09 -29.30 -21.19
CA THR A 182 26.10 -30.34 -21.41
C THR A 182 26.78 -30.22 -22.77
N THR A 183 26.40 -29.24 -23.59
CA THR A 183 27.06 -28.98 -24.89
C THR A 183 28.51 -28.55 -24.65
N PRO A 184 29.51 -29.09 -25.39
CA PRO A 184 30.90 -28.71 -25.21
C PRO A 184 31.11 -27.20 -25.27
N GLY A 185 31.78 -26.64 -24.26
CA GLY A 185 32.01 -25.20 -24.12
C GLY A 185 30.91 -24.47 -23.33
N LEU A 186 29.79 -25.12 -22.99
CA LEU A 186 28.77 -24.62 -22.05
C LEU A 186 28.70 -25.45 -20.76
N ASP A 187 29.44 -26.56 -20.69
CA ASP A 187 29.53 -27.50 -19.58
C ASP A 187 30.31 -26.97 -18.38
N HIS A 188 31.17 -25.97 -18.59
CA HIS A 188 31.90 -25.28 -17.54
C HIS A 188 30.96 -24.65 -16.50
N ARG A 189 31.21 -24.91 -15.20
CA ARG A 189 30.43 -24.33 -14.08
C ARG A 189 30.31 -22.82 -14.18
N GLY A 190 31.41 -22.13 -14.51
CA GLY A 190 31.46 -20.67 -14.64
C GLY A 190 30.47 -20.13 -15.67
N ILE A 191 30.42 -20.73 -16.85
CA ILE A 191 29.51 -20.35 -17.94
C ILE A 191 28.06 -20.62 -17.55
N ARG A 192 27.77 -21.79 -16.98
CA ARG A 192 26.42 -22.14 -16.49
C ARG A 192 25.88 -21.09 -15.53
N VAL A 193 26.67 -20.74 -14.51
CA VAL A 193 26.29 -19.77 -13.48
C VAL A 193 26.21 -18.35 -14.07
N ALA A 194 27.13 -17.95 -14.94
CA ALA A 194 27.07 -16.64 -15.61
C ALA A 194 25.78 -16.49 -16.45
N LEU A 195 25.42 -17.49 -17.25
CA LEU A 195 24.19 -17.48 -18.06
C LEU A 195 22.93 -17.52 -17.20
N LEU A 196 22.88 -18.38 -16.18
CA LEU A 196 21.72 -18.49 -15.30
C LEU A 196 21.53 -17.24 -14.43
N SER A 197 22.58 -16.42 -14.23
CA SER A 197 22.49 -15.14 -13.52
C SER A 197 21.66 -14.09 -14.28
N LEU A 198 21.42 -14.30 -15.58
CA LEU A 198 20.53 -13.46 -16.38
C LEU A 198 19.06 -13.59 -15.94
N VAL A 199 18.65 -14.69 -15.30
CA VAL A 199 17.27 -14.91 -14.84
C VAL A 199 16.83 -13.87 -13.79
N PRO A 200 17.55 -13.68 -12.66
CA PRO A 200 17.18 -12.63 -11.70
C PRO A 200 17.27 -11.22 -12.30
N ILE A 201 18.23 -10.96 -13.20
CA ILE A 201 18.35 -9.68 -13.90
C ILE A 201 17.14 -9.43 -14.81
N ALA A 202 16.73 -10.41 -15.60
CA ALA A 202 15.54 -10.36 -16.45
C ALA A 202 14.28 -10.11 -15.61
N GLY A 203 14.16 -10.73 -14.43
CA GLY A 203 13.06 -10.48 -13.49
C GLY A 203 12.97 -9.03 -13.04
N VAL A 204 14.10 -8.40 -12.68
CA VAL A 204 14.12 -6.98 -12.28
C VAL A 204 13.90 -6.04 -13.45
N LEU A 205 14.44 -6.36 -14.64
CA LEU A 205 14.18 -5.59 -15.86
C LEU A 205 12.70 -5.65 -16.26
N LEU A 206 12.05 -6.82 -16.13
CA LEU A 206 10.62 -6.96 -16.35
C LEU A 206 9.83 -6.06 -15.39
N LEU A 207 10.16 -6.06 -14.10
CA LEU A 207 9.54 -5.15 -13.12
C LEU A 207 9.76 -3.68 -13.50
N PHE A 208 10.96 -3.33 -13.95
CA PHE A 208 11.29 -1.98 -14.42
C PHE A 208 10.41 -1.57 -15.60
N PHE A 209 10.33 -2.37 -16.66
CA PHE A 209 9.55 -2.05 -17.86
C PHE A 209 8.04 -2.00 -17.57
N VAL A 210 7.51 -2.94 -16.79
CA VAL A 210 6.08 -2.96 -16.42
C VAL A 210 5.74 -1.72 -15.57
N SER A 211 6.56 -1.40 -14.57
CA SER A 211 6.38 -0.19 -13.74
C SER A 211 6.44 1.10 -14.56
N HIS A 212 7.40 1.17 -15.48
CA HIS A 212 7.62 2.32 -16.34
C HIS A 212 6.46 2.53 -17.31
N GLN A 213 6.01 1.47 -17.99
CA GLN A 213 4.89 1.53 -18.93
C GLN A 213 3.58 1.89 -18.21
N ALA A 214 3.33 1.30 -17.03
CA ALA A 214 2.17 1.66 -16.22
C ALA A 214 2.15 3.17 -15.92
N ARG A 215 3.29 3.76 -15.55
CA ARG A 215 3.40 5.22 -15.27
C ARG A 215 3.00 6.08 -16.47
N THR A 216 3.56 5.80 -17.65
CA THR A 216 3.35 6.63 -18.85
C THR A 216 1.88 6.74 -19.28
N ARG A 217 1.05 5.72 -18.99
CA ARG A 217 -0.38 5.73 -19.30
C ARG A 217 -1.22 6.58 -18.36
N TYR A 218 -0.82 6.70 -17.09
CA TYR A 218 -1.53 7.54 -16.12
C TYR A 218 -1.12 9.02 -16.19
N GLU A 219 0.12 9.32 -16.59
CA GLU A 219 0.66 10.69 -16.65
C GLU A 219 0.19 11.51 -17.88
N ALA A 220 -0.37 10.88 -18.92
CA ALA A 220 -0.68 11.52 -20.21
C ALA A 220 -1.77 12.63 -20.18
N GLY A 221 -2.53 12.77 -19.09
CA GLY A 221 -3.60 13.78 -18.95
C GLY A 221 -3.35 14.91 -17.94
N ILE A 222 -2.29 14.84 -17.11
CA ILE A 222 -2.22 15.59 -15.83
C ILE A 222 -1.42 16.91 -15.92
N PHE A 223 -0.64 17.12 -16.99
CA PHE A 223 0.23 18.30 -17.11
C PHE A 223 -0.54 19.64 -17.15
N GLY A 224 -1.82 19.63 -17.52
CA GLY A 224 -2.68 20.82 -17.48
C GLY A 224 -3.09 21.25 -16.06
N THR A 225 -3.43 20.31 -15.18
CA THR A 225 -3.98 20.59 -13.84
C THR A 225 -2.93 21.16 -12.88
N VAL A 226 -1.69 20.67 -12.95
CA VAL A 226 -0.56 21.17 -12.13
C VAL A 226 -0.16 22.60 -12.50
N ALA A 227 -0.26 22.97 -13.78
CA ALA A 227 -0.02 24.35 -14.23
C ALA A 227 -1.15 25.31 -13.82
N LYS A 228 -2.40 24.82 -13.74
CA LYS A 228 -3.59 25.59 -13.35
C LYS A 228 -3.61 25.94 -11.85
N ILE A 229 -3.48 24.95 -10.97
CA ILE A 229 -3.44 25.14 -9.50
C ILE A 229 -2.35 26.15 -9.11
N ARG A 230 -1.18 26.03 -9.76
CA ARG A 230 -0.01 26.89 -9.51
C ARG A 230 -0.29 28.37 -9.73
N THR A 231 -1.14 28.72 -10.69
CA THR A 231 -1.41 30.13 -11.01
C THR A 231 -2.47 30.71 -10.07
N ALA A 232 -3.40 29.88 -9.56
CA ALA A 232 -4.42 30.27 -8.59
C ALA A 232 -3.85 30.62 -7.22
N SER A 233 -2.83 29.90 -6.76
CA SER A 233 -2.12 30.24 -5.52
C SER A 233 -1.39 31.60 -5.58
N ASP A 234 -0.97 32.06 -6.76
CA ASP A 234 -0.28 33.36 -6.92
C ASP A 234 -1.28 34.54 -6.94
N LEU A 235 -2.57 34.29 -7.17
CA LEU A 235 -3.63 35.31 -7.36
C LEU A 235 -4.61 35.48 -6.21
N SER A 236 -4.68 34.53 -5.28
CA SER A 236 -5.60 34.58 -4.14
C SER A 236 -5.28 35.68 -3.13
N GLY A 237 -4.28 36.53 -3.40
CA GLY A 237 -3.99 37.72 -2.58
C GLY A 237 -3.51 37.39 -1.16
N VAL A 238 -3.18 36.13 -0.86
CA VAL A 238 -2.45 35.75 0.36
C VAL A 238 -1.04 36.28 0.20
N THR A 239 -0.83 37.51 0.63
CA THR A 239 0.44 38.22 0.52
C THR A 239 1.55 37.42 1.18
N ASP A 240 2.65 37.23 0.44
CA ASP A 240 3.88 36.57 0.87
C ASP A 240 4.61 37.35 2.00
N GLU A 241 3.98 38.41 2.54
CA GLU A 241 4.49 39.26 3.63
C GLU A 241 4.44 38.56 5.00
N GLN A 242 3.60 37.53 5.17
CA GLN A 242 3.60 36.65 6.33
C GLN A 242 4.02 35.26 5.87
N GLY A 243 5.30 34.93 6.08
CA GLY A 243 5.99 33.77 5.51
C GLY A 243 5.08 32.55 5.29
N ALA A 244 4.94 32.14 4.02
CA ALA A 244 3.98 31.15 3.55
C ALA A 244 3.70 30.00 4.53
N THR A 245 2.48 29.97 5.07
CA THR A 245 2.01 28.94 5.99
C THR A 245 2.05 27.56 5.32
N PRO A 246 2.58 26.52 6.00
CA PRO A 246 2.65 25.17 5.44
C PRO A 246 1.26 24.59 5.14
N ARG A 247 1.12 23.87 4.02
CA ARG A 247 -0.13 23.19 3.62
C ARG A 247 -0.21 21.77 4.15
N ARG A 248 -1.44 21.29 4.32
CA ARG A 248 -1.69 19.85 4.49
C ARG A 248 -1.24 19.09 3.24
N PRO A 249 -0.80 17.83 3.36
CA PRO A 249 -0.29 17.09 2.21
C PRO A 249 -1.29 17.02 1.05
N LEU A 250 -2.57 16.73 1.29
CA LEU A 250 -3.59 16.59 0.24
C LEU A 250 -3.87 17.88 -0.55
N ALA A 251 -3.65 19.04 0.07
CA ALA A 251 -3.80 20.35 -0.55
C ALA A 251 -2.49 20.87 -1.19
N THR A 252 -1.42 20.06 -1.18
CA THR A 252 -0.13 20.46 -1.73
C THR A 252 -0.11 20.30 -3.24
N ASP A 253 0.41 21.31 -3.94
CA ASP A 253 0.55 21.30 -5.38
C ASP A 253 1.39 20.11 -5.84
N GLY A 254 0.90 19.41 -6.86
CA GLY A 254 1.57 18.23 -7.40
C GLY A 254 1.52 16.99 -6.50
N PHE A 255 0.73 16.97 -5.41
CA PHE A 255 0.56 15.76 -4.59
C PHE A 255 0.11 14.56 -5.43
N TRP A 256 -0.88 14.78 -6.30
CA TRP A 256 -1.46 13.76 -7.18
C TRP A 256 -0.88 13.76 -8.60
N GLY A 257 -0.07 14.75 -8.96
CA GLY A 257 0.46 14.93 -10.33
C GLY A 257 1.96 14.67 -10.49
N ILE A 258 2.68 14.37 -9.42
CA ILE A 258 4.11 14.04 -9.46
C ILE A 258 4.30 12.69 -8.78
N THR A 259 4.64 11.66 -9.54
CA THR A 259 5.13 10.39 -8.99
C THR A 259 6.38 10.67 -8.14
N ARG A 260 6.25 10.49 -6.82
CA ARG A 260 7.28 10.91 -5.84
C ARG A 260 8.48 9.97 -5.81
N VAL A 261 8.31 8.81 -6.41
CA VAL A 261 9.35 7.88 -6.80
C VAL A 261 9.49 8.00 -8.32
N LYS A 262 10.31 8.95 -8.75
CA LYS A 262 10.66 9.14 -10.17
C LYS A 262 11.55 8.00 -10.66
N LEU A 263 11.85 8.03 -11.97
CA LEU A 263 12.86 7.21 -12.66
C LEU A 263 14.17 6.97 -11.85
N PRO A 264 14.75 7.91 -11.08
CA PRO A 264 15.98 7.64 -10.33
C PRO A 264 15.88 6.46 -9.36
N SER A 265 14.74 6.26 -8.70
CA SER A 265 14.62 5.16 -7.74
C SER A 265 14.46 3.82 -8.44
N GLU A 266 13.74 3.78 -9.56
CA GLU A 266 13.64 2.59 -10.42
C GLU A 266 15.04 2.17 -10.89
N LEU A 267 15.83 3.13 -11.41
CA LEU A 267 17.20 2.91 -11.85
C LEU A 267 18.13 2.45 -10.71
N LEU A 268 18.02 3.04 -9.52
CA LEU A 268 18.83 2.65 -8.36
C LEU A 268 18.51 1.23 -7.86
N HIS A 269 17.24 0.82 -7.85
CA HIS A 269 16.86 -0.55 -7.51
C HIS A 269 17.42 -1.55 -8.54
N THR A 270 17.32 -1.23 -9.82
CA THR A 270 17.90 -2.05 -10.90
C THR A 270 19.42 -2.12 -10.76
N ALA A 271 20.10 -0.99 -10.52
CA ALA A 271 21.55 -0.95 -10.32
C ALA A 271 21.99 -1.81 -9.12
N ALA A 272 21.25 -1.78 -8.01
CA ALA A 272 21.51 -2.62 -6.85
C ALA A 272 21.37 -4.11 -7.15
N ALA A 273 20.42 -4.50 -8.01
CA ALA A 273 20.29 -5.89 -8.44
C ALA A 273 21.52 -6.34 -9.24
N PHE A 274 22.01 -5.52 -10.17
CA PHE A 274 23.26 -5.78 -10.91
C PHE A 274 24.47 -5.89 -9.98
N PHE A 275 24.65 -4.94 -9.05
CA PHE A 275 25.74 -5.00 -8.08
C PHE A 275 25.63 -6.20 -7.15
N LEU A 276 24.44 -6.55 -6.67
CA LEU A 276 24.26 -7.75 -5.84
C LEU A 276 24.63 -9.01 -6.61
N MET A 277 24.19 -9.15 -7.86
CA MET A 277 24.55 -10.31 -8.69
C MET A 277 26.06 -10.36 -8.97
N ALA A 278 26.70 -9.24 -9.29
CA ALA A 278 28.14 -9.16 -9.46
C ALA A 278 28.90 -9.55 -8.19
N LEU A 279 28.43 -9.09 -7.01
CA LEU A 279 28.99 -9.45 -5.72
C LEU A 279 28.87 -10.95 -5.44
N LEU A 280 27.68 -11.53 -5.66
CA LEU A 280 27.41 -12.95 -5.45
C LEU A 280 28.26 -13.84 -6.39
N LEU A 281 28.35 -13.48 -7.67
CA LEU A 281 29.17 -14.18 -8.66
C LEU A 281 30.67 -14.08 -8.36
N GLY A 282 31.15 -12.88 -8.02
CA GLY A 282 32.55 -12.67 -7.66
C GLY A 282 32.94 -13.42 -6.39
N TRP A 283 32.08 -13.39 -5.37
CA TRP A 283 32.28 -14.13 -4.13
C TRP A 283 32.36 -15.64 -4.36
N ASP A 284 31.41 -16.21 -5.10
CA ASP A 284 31.42 -17.63 -5.43
C ASP A 284 32.64 -17.99 -6.30
N GLY A 285 32.97 -17.19 -7.32
CA GLY A 285 34.12 -17.43 -8.20
C GLY A 285 35.48 -17.44 -7.49
N VAL A 286 35.61 -16.68 -6.39
CA VAL A 286 36.80 -16.65 -5.55
C VAL A 286 36.88 -17.87 -4.62
N PHE A 287 35.79 -18.21 -3.93
CA PHE A 287 35.85 -19.15 -2.80
C PHE A 287 35.36 -20.58 -3.11
N TRP A 288 34.75 -20.84 -4.28
CA TRP A 288 34.16 -22.15 -4.56
C TRP A 288 35.13 -23.32 -4.50
N SER A 289 36.41 -23.10 -4.81
CA SER A 289 37.43 -24.15 -4.88
C SER A 289 37.97 -24.57 -3.51
N CYS A 290 37.69 -23.82 -2.44
CA CYS A 290 38.25 -24.08 -1.11
C CYS A 290 37.19 -24.29 -0.02
N ALA A 291 35.93 -23.90 -0.26
CA ALA A 291 34.87 -24.00 0.73
C ALA A 291 34.05 -25.30 0.54
N PRO A 292 33.99 -26.19 1.54
CA PRO A 292 33.09 -27.34 1.51
C PRO A 292 31.63 -26.87 1.57
N ALA A 293 30.71 -27.77 1.21
CA ALA A 293 29.27 -27.54 1.25
C ALA A 293 28.79 -26.96 2.60
N GLY A 294 28.47 -25.67 2.68
CA GLY A 294 27.95 -25.07 3.93
C GLY A 294 28.22 -23.58 4.14
N VAL A 295 27.93 -23.14 5.37
CA VAL A 295 28.13 -21.76 5.87
C VAL A 295 29.59 -21.51 6.28
N ASP A 296 30.33 -22.57 6.59
CA ASP A 296 31.66 -22.50 7.18
C ASP A 296 32.73 -22.31 6.09
N LEU A 297 33.38 -21.14 6.05
CA LEU A 297 34.65 -20.98 5.33
C LEU A 297 35.77 -21.56 6.19
N PRO A 298 36.49 -22.61 5.74
CA PRO A 298 37.64 -23.14 6.46
C PRO A 298 38.67 -22.02 6.66
N PRO A 299 39.38 -21.97 7.81
CA PRO A 299 40.47 -21.00 8.03
C PRO A 299 41.53 -21.03 6.91
N GLN A 300 41.69 -22.19 6.29
CA GLN A 300 42.59 -22.45 5.16
C GLN A 300 42.24 -21.61 3.91
N CYS A 301 40.97 -21.25 3.69
CA CYS A 301 40.56 -20.33 2.61
C CYS A 301 41.03 -18.88 2.83
N LEU A 302 41.38 -18.51 4.06
CA LEU A 302 41.76 -17.16 4.48
C LEU A 302 43.27 -17.05 4.78
N ASP A 303 44.03 -18.13 4.63
CA ASP A 303 45.49 -18.14 4.82
C ASP A 303 46.21 -17.37 3.67
N PRO A 304 46.93 -16.27 3.96
CA PRO A 304 47.61 -15.46 2.94
C PRO A 304 48.48 -16.25 1.97
N ALA A 305 49.09 -17.36 2.40
CA ALA A 305 49.96 -18.18 1.58
C ALA A 305 49.22 -18.99 0.50
N HIS A 306 47.93 -19.26 0.69
CA HIS A 306 47.11 -20.13 -0.17
C HIS A 306 45.79 -19.47 -0.58
N THR A 307 45.57 -18.20 -0.19
CA THR A 307 44.29 -17.52 -0.41
C THR A 307 43.97 -17.38 -1.91
N PRO A 308 42.78 -17.80 -2.35
CA PRO A 308 42.31 -17.52 -3.70
C PRO A 308 42.09 -16.01 -3.94
N LEU A 309 42.11 -15.18 -2.88
CA LEU A 309 41.92 -13.74 -2.95
C LEU A 309 42.97 -13.02 -3.83
N LEU A 310 44.24 -13.40 -3.68
CA LEU A 310 45.34 -12.84 -4.48
C LEU A 310 45.47 -13.55 -5.83
N ALA A 311 45.24 -14.87 -5.87
CA ALA A 311 45.28 -15.64 -7.10
C ALA A 311 44.21 -15.19 -8.11
N LYS A 312 43.03 -14.77 -7.62
CA LYS A 312 41.89 -14.30 -8.42
C LYS A 312 41.61 -12.81 -8.16
N TRP A 313 42.65 -11.98 -8.16
CA TRP A 313 42.56 -10.57 -7.78
C TRP A 313 41.54 -9.76 -8.62
N TRP A 314 41.30 -10.15 -9.87
CA TRP A 314 40.32 -9.48 -10.73
C TRP A 314 38.88 -9.74 -10.27
N LEU A 315 38.57 -10.96 -9.81
CA LEU A 315 37.26 -11.31 -9.24
C LEU A 315 37.07 -10.68 -7.86
N THR A 316 38.13 -10.62 -7.04
CA THR A 316 38.05 -9.91 -5.75
C THR A 316 37.85 -8.42 -5.94
N LEU A 317 38.57 -7.78 -6.88
CA LEU A 317 38.35 -6.39 -7.25
C LEU A 317 36.91 -6.17 -7.75
N GLY A 318 36.40 -7.05 -8.61
CA GLY A 318 35.01 -7.01 -9.08
C GLY A 318 34.00 -7.09 -7.93
N ALA A 319 34.20 -8.00 -6.97
CA ALA A 319 33.35 -8.13 -5.78
C ALA A 319 33.43 -6.91 -4.86
N VAL A 320 34.62 -6.33 -4.65
CA VAL A 320 34.81 -5.10 -3.86
C VAL A 320 34.15 -3.91 -4.52
N LEU A 321 34.31 -3.74 -5.84
CA LEU A 321 33.64 -2.69 -6.60
C LEU A 321 32.12 -2.84 -6.55
N ALA A 322 31.61 -4.07 -6.63
CA ALA A 322 30.19 -4.35 -6.50
C ALA A 322 29.64 -4.02 -5.10
N ALA A 323 30.38 -4.38 -4.04
CA ALA A 323 30.03 -4.01 -2.67
C ALA A 323 30.05 -2.50 -2.45
N ALA A 324 31.07 -1.80 -2.94
CA ALA A 324 31.17 -0.34 -2.89
C ALA A 324 30.02 0.33 -3.69
N GLY A 325 29.67 -0.23 -4.85
CA GLY A 325 28.53 0.20 -5.66
C GLY A 325 27.21 0.05 -4.90
N LEU A 326 27.00 -1.06 -4.20
CA LEU A 326 25.80 -1.28 -3.37
C LEU A 326 25.71 -0.27 -2.22
N ILE A 327 26.83 0.02 -1.54
CA ILE A 327 26.90 1.06 -0.50
C ILE A 327 26.57 2.44 -1.08
N ALA A 328 27.12 2.77 -2.25
CA ALA A 328 26.83 4.02 -2.95
C ALA A 328 25.34 4.14 -3.32
N VAL A 329 24.72 3.05 -3.80
CA VAL A 329 23.27 3.02 -4.07
C VAL A 329 22.46 3.27 -2.81
N VAL A 330 22.79 2.60 -1.68
CA VAL A 330 22.11 2.84 -0.39
C VAL A 330 22.24 4.30 0.04
N ALA A 331 23.43 4.89 -0.08
CA ALA A 331 23.66 6.30 0.24
C ALA A 331 22.83 7.25 -0.66
N LEU A 332 22.74 6.97 -1.95
CA LEU A 332 21.91 7.73 -2.90
C LEU A 332 20.42 7.59 -2.59
N VAL A 333 19.95 6.38 -2.27
CA VAL A 333 18.55 6.13 -1.86
C VAL A 333 18.20 6.93 -0.61
N VAL A 334 19.09 6.98 0.38
CA VAL A 334 18.92 7.79 1.61
C VAL A 334 18.92 9.29 1.31
N ARG A 335 19.79 9.74 0.40
CA ARG A 335 19.90 11.15 0.02
C ARG A 335 18.71 11.65 -0.80
N ASN A 336 18.14 10.82 -1.67
CA ASN A 336 17.11 11.21 -2.64
C ASN A 336 15.68 11.21 -2.09
N VAL A 337 15.53 11.19 -0.76
CA VAL A 337 14.23 11.08 -0.06
C VAL A 337 13.38 12.34 -0.17
N ASP A 338 14.01 13.51 -0.05
CA ASP A 338 13.33 14.82 -0.06
C ASP A 338 13.67 15.60 -1.32
N THR A 339 12.78 16.51 -1.74
CA THR A 339 13.01 17.47 -2.84
C THR A 339 13.11 18.92 -2.34
N THR A 340 13.15 19.14 -1.02
CA THR A 340 13.23 20.49 -0.45
C THR A 340 14.53 21.19 -0.81
N VAL A 341 14.47 22.43 -1.31
CA VAL A 341 15.64 23.29 -1.51
C VAL A 341 16.02 23.88 -0.16
N ARG A 342 17.23 23.60 0.34
CA ARG A 342 17.71 24.10 1.64
C ARG A 342 19.03 24.86 1.53
N GLY A 343 19.28 25.75 2.49
CA GLY A 343 20.62 26.24 2.79
C GLY A 343 21.07 27.42 1.93
N ARG A 344 22.14 27.23 1.13
CA ARG A 344 22.79 28.33 0.39
C ARG A 344 21.90 28.86 -0.76
N ALA A 345 21.09 27.99 -1.37
CA ALA A 345 20.15 28.36 -2.43
C ALA A 345 18.96 29.19 -1.90
N GLU A 346 18.47 28.87 -0.71
CA GLU A 346 17.40 29.63 -0.04
C GLU A 346 17.88 31.04 0.36
N ARG A 347 19.11 31.16 0.85
CA ARG A 347 19.75 32.45 1.13
C ARG A 347 19.89 33.32 -0.12
N ALA A 348 20.26 32.73 -1.25
CA ALA A 348 20.41 33.44 -2.52
C ALA A 348 19.08 33.95 -3.14
N MET A 349 17.93 33.56 -2.58
CA MET A 349 16.60 33.93 -3.06
C MET A 349 15.88 34.92 -2.13
N ARG A 350 16.49 35.33 -1.02
CA ARG A 350 15.87 36.20 0.00
C ARG A 350 15.48 37.58 -0.55
N ASP A 351 16.32 38.14 -1.42
CA ASP A 351 16.15 39.51 -1.93
C ASP A 351 15.42 39.55 -3.29
N VAL A 352 14.88 38.41 -3.75
CA VAL A 352 14.14 38.30 -5.01
C VAL A 352 12.66 38.52 -4.77
N GLU A 353 12.01 39.26 -5.68
CA GLU A 353 10.56 39.51 -5.69
C GLU A 353 9.74 38.19 -5.65
N PRO A 354 8.61 38.12 -4.92
CA PRO A 354 7.87 36.87 -4.64
C PRO A 354 7.55 36.00 -5.87
N ALA A 355 7.02 36.60 -6.94
CA ALA A 355 6.67 35.88 -8.17
C ALA A 355 7.92 35.29 -8.87
N ALA A 356 8.99 36.09 -8.98
CA ALA A 356 10.27 35.67 -9.55
C ALA A 356 10.96 34.60 -8.67
N ARG A 357 10.80 34.67 -7.35
CA ARG A 357 11.31 33.70 -6.37
C ARG A 357 10.69 32.33 -6.57
N THR A 358 9.36 32.26 -6.72
CA THR A 358 8.63 31.01 -6.98
C THR A 358 9.02 30.39 -8.33
N ALA A 359 9.14 31.20 -9.39
CA ALA A 359 9.62 30.72 -10.69
C ALA A 359 11.05 30.14 -10.62
N ARG A 360 11.97 30.84 -9.94
CA ARG A 360 13.37 30.43 -9.76
C ARG A 360 13.47 29.16 -8.92
N ARG A 361 12.67 29.02 -7.87
CA ARG A 361 12.62 27.82 -7.02
C ARG A 361 12.21 26.58 -7.81
N HIS A 362 11.17 26.69 -8.65
CA HIS A 362 10.76 25.60 -9.53
C HIS A 362 11.81 25.22 -10.58
N ALA A 363 12.56 26.18 -11.12
CA ALA A 363 13.66 25.91 -12.03
C ALA A 363 14.77 25.09 -11.34
N LEU A 364 15.12 25.43 -10.10
CA LEU A 364 16.09 24.68 -9.29
C LEU A 364 15.63 23.26 -9.00
N ILE A 365 14.36 23.07 -8.62
CA ILE A 365 13.78 21.74 -8.37
C ILE A 365 13.88 20.87 -9.65
N ARG A 366 13.51 21.42 -10.81
CA ARG A 366 13.60 20.68 -12.08
C ARG A 366 15.04 20.30 -12.44
N LEU A 367 15.99 21.21 -12.23
CA LEU A 367 17.41 20.94 -12.47
C LEU A 367 17.94 19.82 -11.56
N GLU A 368 17.61 19.89 -10.26
CA GLU A 368 18.03 18.88 -9.28
C GLU A 368 17.43 17.50 -9.59
N LEU A 369 16.16 17.45 -10.03
CA LEU A 369 15.53 16.19 -10.45
C LEU A 369 16.22 15.59 -11.68
N ARG A 370 16.54 16.40 -12.70
CA ARG A 370 17.31 15.94 -13.87
C ARG A 370 18.71 15.45 -13.49
N LYS A 371 19.38 16.13 -12.56
CA LYS A 371 20.69 15.71 -12.06
C LYS A 371 20.61 14.36 -11.36
N ARG A 372 19.60 14.15 -10.51
CA ARG A 372 19.37 12.86 -9.84
C ARG A 372 19.11 11.74 -10.84
N GLU A 373 18.34 12.00 -11.89
CA GLU A 373 18.09 11.07 -13.00
C GLU A 373 19.40 10.70 -13.71
N ALA A 374 20.21 11.69 -14.08
CA ALA A 374 21.50 11.45 -14.73
C ALA A 374 22.45 10.63 -13.83
N VAL A 375 22.58 10.98 -12.55
CA VAL A 375 23.43 10.23 -11.60
C VAL A 375 22.95 8.79 -11.45
N ALA A 376 21.64 8.55 -11.32
CA ALA A 376 21.11 7.19 -11.23
C ALA A 376 21.36 6.39 -12.51
N GLY A 377 21.28 7.05 -13.68
CA GLY A 377 21.63 6.44 -14.98
C GLY A 377 23.10 6.03 -15.05
N TRP A 378 24.03 6.90 -14.65
CA TRP A 378 25.47 6.59 -14.60
C TRP A 378 25.79 5.45 -13.62
N VAL A 379 25.12 5.41 -12.47
CA VAL A 379 25.28 4.32 -11.49
C VAL A 379 24.77 2.99 -12.05
N LEU A 380 23.64 2.98 -12.77
CA LEU A 380 23.16 1.78 -13.45
C LEU A 380 24.15 1.32 -14.54
N LEU A 381 24.68 2.24 -15.34
CA LEU A 381 25.69 1.90 -16.35
C LEU A 381 26.94 1.27 -15.71
N ALA A 382 27.46 1.87 -14.63
CA ALA A 382 28.58 1.32 -13.89
C ALA A 382 28.26 -0.08 -13.32
N ALA A 383 27.04 -0.29 -12.80
CA ALA A 383 26.61 -1.59 -12.30
C ALA A 383 26.57 -2.66 -13.40
N ILE A 384 26.08 -2.31 -14.60
CA ILE A 384 26.07 -3.21 -15.76
C ILE A 384 27.50 -3.55 -16.17
N VAL A 385 28.40 -2.58 -16.25
CA VAL A 385 29.81 -2.81 -16.63
C VAL A 385 30.49 -3.75 -15.62
N VAL A 386 30.33 -3.52 -14.32
CA VAL A 386 30.89 -4.38 -13.28
C VAL A 386 30.29 -5.80 -13.35
N TYR A 387 28.98 -5.91 -13.54
CA TYR A 387 28.31 -7.21 -13.69
C TYR A 387 28.80 -7.99 -14.91
N VAL A 388 28.90 -7.34 -16.07
CA VAL A 388 29.40 -7.98 -17.31
C VAL A 388 30.86 -8.38 -17.14
N ALA A 389 31.70 -7.52 -16.57
CA ALA A 389 33.12 -7.82 -16.34
C ALA A 389 33.30 -9.03 -15.41
N VAL A 390 32.55 -9.09 -14.30
CA VAL A 390 32.57 -10.24 -13.38
C VAL A 390 31.99 -11.49 -14.05
N GLY A 391 30.89 -11.38 -14.78
CA GLY A 391 30.26 -12.50 -15.48
C GLY A 391 31.19 -13.12 -16.52
N VAL A 392 31.88 -12.29 -17.32
CA VAL A 392 32.90 -12.74 -18.27
C VAL A 392 34.08 -13.38 -17.54
N ALA A 393 34.58 -12.75 -16.47
CA ALA A 393 35.68 -13.30 -15.69
C ALA A 393 35.37 -14.67 -15.06
N VAL A 394 34.14 -14.89 -14.60
CA VAL A 394 33.67 -16.18 -14.08
C VAL A 394 33.48 -17.21 -15.21
N ALA A 395 33.14 -16.77 -16.42
CA ALA A 395 32.95 -17.63 -17.57
C ALA A 395 34.26 -18.12 -18.22
N LEU A 396 35.39 -17.44 -17.98
CA LEU A 396 36.69 -17.84 -18.51
C LEU A 396 37.22 -19.09 -17.77
N PRO A 397 37.73 -20.12 -18.49
CA PRO A 397 38.24 -21.32 -17.87
C PRO A 397 39.54 -21.05 -17.08
N ASP A 398 39.52 -21.30 -15.77
CA ASP A 398 40.75 -21.42 -14.97
C ASP A 398 41.27 -22.86 -15.17
N GLY A 399 42.46 -23.04 -15.77
CA GLY A 399 43.04 -24.34 -16.13
C GLY A 399 43.39 -25.30 -14.97
N THR A 400 42.82 -25.12 -13.78
CA THR A 400 42.99 -26.00 -12.61
C THR A 400 42.04 -27.19 -12.71
N ALA A 401 42.57 -28.34 -13.12
CA ALA A 401 41.86 -29.55 -13.50
C ALA A 401 41.25 -30.40 -12.35
N ALA A 402 40.66 -29.78 -11.33
CA ALA A 402 39.88 -30.50 -10.33
C ALA A 402 38.56 -29.76 -10.05
N GLU A 403 37.56 -29.97 -10.91
CA GLU A 403 36.16 -29.67 -10.59
C GLU A 403 35.65 -30.66 -9.52
N GLU A 404 36.22 -30.63 -8.31
CA GLU A 404 35.54 -31.24 -7.17
C GLU A 404 34.24 -30.47 -6.92
N ARG A 405 33.13 -31.21 -7.01
CA ARG A 405 31.77 -30.70 -7.12
C ARG A 405 31.33 -30.02 -5.82
N ALA A 406 31.65 -28.73 -5.65
CA ALA A 406 31.05 -27.91 -4.61
C ALA A 406 29.51 -27.93 -4.81
N PRO A 407 28.73 -28.50 -3.86
CA PRO A 407 27.33 -28.83 -4.12
C PRO A 407 26.36 -27.66 -3.88
N SER A 408 26.84 -26.44 -3.64
CA SER A 408 26.01 -25.26 -3.35
C SER A 408 26.67 -23.96 -3.79
N PHE A 409 25.86 -22.95 -4.14
CA PHE A 409 26.33 -21.60 -4.45
C PHE A 409 26.58 -20.80 -3.15
N LEU A 410 27.85 -20.50 -2.85
CA LEU A 410 28.28 -20.01 -1.52
C LEU A 410 27.65 -18.68 -1.11
N GLY A 411 27.57 -17.72 -2.02
CA GLY A 411 27.04 -16.39 -1.72
C GLY A 411 25.57 -16.42 -1.29
N LEU A 412 24.79 -17.39 -1.75
CA LEU A 412 23.34 -17.50 -1.50
C LEU A 412 23.01 -18.24 -0.21
N VAL A 413 23.99 -18.87 0.44
CA VAL A 413 23.80 -19.53 1.73
C VAL A 413 23.47 -18.51 2.83
N ILE A 414 24.14 -17.34 2.82
CA ILE A 414 24.08 -16.35 3.90
C ILE A 414 23.37 -15.05 3.47
N ALA A 415 23.49 -14.65 2.20
CA ALA A 415 22.94 -13.36 1.73
C ALA A 415 21.44 -13.15 2.03
N PRO A 416 20.54 -14.14 1.82
CA PRO A 416 19.14 -13.99 2.19
C PRO A 416 18.93 -13.71 3.69
N SER A 417 19.70 -14.36 4.56
CA SER A 417 19.63 -14.17 6.01
C SER A 417 20.08 -12.78 6.44
N ILE A 418 21.15 -12.26 5.83
CA ILE A 418 21.65 -10.89 6.10
C ILE A 418 20.60 -9.87 5.67
N ILE A 419 20.10 -9.96 4.45
CA ILE A 419 19.08 -9.05 3.93
C ILE A 419 17.83 -9.12 4.80
N LEU A 420 17.36 -10.32 5.14
CA LEU A 420 16.19 -10.54 5.99
C LEU A 420 16.38 -9.95 7.40
N GLY A 421 17.56 -10.11 7.99
CA GLY A 421 17.92 -9.50 9.29
C GLY A 421 17.88 -7.98 9.25
N VAL A 422 18.47 -7.36 8.21
CA VAL A 422 18.44 -5.90 8.01
C VAL A 422 17.01 -5.39 7.76
N LEU A 423 16.19 -6.11 7.01
CA LEU A 423 14.80 -5.74 6.76
C LEU A 423 13.94 -5.84 8.02
N LEU A 424 14.05 -6.95 8.76
CA LEU A 424 13.38 -7.13 10.04
C LEU A 424 13.79 -6.03 11.01
N ALA A 425 15.08 -5.72 11.03
CA ALA A 425 15.63 -4.67 11.84
C ALA A 425 14.97 -3.30 11.60
N ILE A 426 14.90 -2.90 10.34
CA ILE A 426 14.26 -1.64 9.95
C ILE A 426 12.76 -1.67 10.30
N ALA A 427 12.06 -2.77 10.04
CA ALA A 427 10.63 -2.91 10.33
C ALA A 427 10.32 -2.84 11.84
N LEU A 428 11.13 -3.46 12.69
CA LEU A 428 11.00 -3.37 14.14
C LEU A 428 11.30 -1.96 14.65
N SER A 429 12.28 -1.26 14.06
CA SER A 429 12.54 0.15 14.38
C SER A 429 11.34 1.05 14.06
N ALA A 430 10.58 0.70 13.01
CA ALA A 430 9.43 1.46 12.54
C ALA A 430 8.22 1.40 13.48
N LEU A 431 8.18 0.44 14.40
CA LEU A 431 7.21 0.40 15.51
C LEU A 431 7.32 1.64 16.43
N GLY A 432 8.50 2.27 16.49
CA GLY A 432 8.77 3.43 17.33
C GLY A 432 8.66 4.79 16.63
N TRP A 433 8.53 4.84 15.29
CA TRP A 433 8.71 6.08 14.52
C TRP A 433 7.70 7.19 14.88
N ARG A 434 6.40 6.87 14.91
CA ARG A 434 5.37 7.85 15.33
C ARG A 434 5.41 8.13 16.84
N ARG A 435 5.82 7.13 17.62
CA ARG A 435 5.94 7.22 19.09
C ARG A 435 7.12 8.08 19.56
N GLY A 436 7.87 8.66 18.63
CA GLY A 436 8.97 9.57 18.93
C GLY A 436 10.25 8.88 19.42
N VAL A 437 10.38 7.56 19.21
CA VAL A 437 11.63 6.85 19.54
C VAL A 437 12.75 7.36 18.62
N PRO A 438 13.89 7.81 19.17
CA PRO A 438 15.01 8.30 18.36
C PRO A 438 15.50 7.22 17.39
N ARG A 439 15.59 7.57 16.10
CA ARG A 439 15.91 6.59 15.04
C ARG A 439 17.28 5.96 15.23
N TRP A 440 18.29 6.76 15.56
CA TRP A 440 19.65 6.27 15.78
C TRP A 440 19.69 5.23 16.91
N LEU A 441 18.87 5.41 17.95
CA LEU A 441 18.80 4.48 19.07
C LEU A 441 18.14 3.18 18.64
N SER A 442 17.01 3.23 17.94
CA SER A 442 16.38 2.01 17.41
C SER A 442 17.28 1.28 16.42
N ILE A 443 17.96 2.00 15.52
CA ILE A 443 18.90 1.41 14.56
C ILE A 443 20.07 0.77 15.31
N LEU A 444 20.65 1.45 16.30
CA LEU A 444 21.77 0.92 17.09
C LEU A 444 21.38 -0.35 17.84
N VAL A 445 20.28 -0.32 18.61
CA VAL A 445 19.81 -1.47 19.41
C VAL A 445 19.55 -2.68 18.51
N VAL A 446 18.92 -2.43 17.36
CA VAL A 446 18.58 -3.49 16.43
C VAL A 446 19.80 -3.99 15.65
N ALA A 447 20.72 -3.12 15.25
CA ALA A 447 21.96 -3.51 14.57
C ALA A 447 22.85 -4.34 15.51
N VAL A 448 23.04 -3.89 16.76
CA VAL A 448 23.78 -4.63 17.78
C VAL A 448 23.10 -5.97 18.06
N GLY A 449 21.78 -5.98 18.26
CA GLY A 449 21.03 -7.22 18.48
C GLY A 449 21.12 -8.20 17.29
N GLY A 450 21.03 -7.69 16.05
CA GLY A 450 21.12 -8.48 14.83
C GLY A 450 22.53 -9.04 14.58
N VAL A 451 23.58 -8.24 14.78
CA VAL A 451 24.97 -8.69 14.69
C VAL A 451 25.27 -9.73 15.78
N SER A 452 24.84 -9.48 17.02
CA SER A 452 25.01 -10.43 18.12
C SER A 452 24.29 -11.75 17.82
N LEU A 453 23.09 -11.69 17.27
CA LEU A 453 22.34 -12.88 16.85
C LEU A 453 23.06 -13.64 15.73
N LEU A 454 23.58 -12.93 14.72
CA LEU A 454 24.34 -13.54 13.63
C LEU A 454 25.61 -14.22 14.15
N VAL A 455 26.37 -13.55 15.02
CA VAL A 455 27.55 -14.12 15.67
C VAL A 455 27.15 -15.37 16.46
N ALA A 456 26.08 -15.32 17.25
CA ALA A 456 25.60 -16.45 18.03
C ALA A 456 25.27 -17.67 17.14
N VAL A 457 24.57 -17.44 16.03
CA VAL A 457 24.15 -18.50 15.10
C VAL A 457 25.34 -19.13 14.38
N VAL A 458 26.26 -18.30 13.86
CA VAL A 458 27.46 -18.78 13.15
C VAL A 458 28.42 -19.50 14.09
N SER A 459 28.54 -19.05 15.34
CA SER A 459 29.45 -19.65 16.31
C SER A 459 28.86 -20.86 17.04
N THR A 460 27.60 -21.25 16.81
CA THR A 460 26.98 -22.40 17.49
C THR A 460 27.57 -23.71 16.97
N PRO A 461 28.31 -24.48 17.81
CA PRO A 461 28.92 -25.73 17.39
C PRO A 461 27.88 -26.81 17.07
N LYS A 462 28.22 -27.75 16.17
CA LYS A 462 27.33 -28.88 15.77
C LYS A 462 27.02 -29.83 16.94
N ASP A 463 27.87 -29.85 17.97
CA ASP A 463 27.76 -30.67 19.18
C ASP A 463 27.04 -29.97 20.36
N LEU A 464 26.38 -28.82 20.11
CA LEU A 464 25.54 -28.07 21.06
C LEU A 464 26.24 -27.59 22.36
N ARG A 465 27.56 -27.73 22.50
CA ARG A 465 28.29 -27.16 23.64
C ARG A 465 28.32 -25.64 23.50
N LEU A 466 27.48 -24.94 24.27
CA LEU A 466 27.44 -23.48 24.29
C LEU A 466 28.76 -22.92 24.83
N ALA A 467 29.67 -22.56 23.92
CA ALA A 467 30.84 -21.77 24.25
C ALA A 467 30.41 -20.46 24.96
N PRO A 468 31.20 -19.92 25.90
CA PRO A 468 30.84 -18.69 26.62
C PRO A 468 30.49 -17.52 25.69
N LEU A 469 31.16 -17.44 24.53
CA LEU A 469 30.94 -16.42 23.51
C LEU A 469 29.58 -16.56 22.81
N THR A 470 29.11 -17.79 22.53
CA THR A 470 27.80 -18.02 21.90
C THR A 470 26.67 -17.66 22.86
N ALA A 471 26.79 -18.06 24.13
CA ALA A 471 25.82 -17.73 25.18
C ALA A 471 25.74 -16.21 25.42
N ALA A 472 26.88 -15.52 25.47
CA ALA A 472 26.93 -14.07 25.59
C ALA A 472 26.28 -13.36 24.39
N ALA A 473 26.52 -13.85 23.17
CA ALA A 473 25.94 -13.30 21.96
C ALA A 473 24.40 -13.46 21.89
N TYR A 474 23.87 -14.64 22.27
CA TYR A 474 22.41 -14.83 22.43
C TYR A 474 21.84 -13.94 23.54
N GLY A 475 22.53 -13.80 24.67
CA GLY A 475 22.13 -12.94 25.78
C GLY A 475 22.04 -11.46 25.38
N LEU A 476 23.03 -10.96 24.63
CA LEU A 476 23.05 -9.59 24.12
C LEU A 476 21.94 -9.35 23.08
N ALA A 477 21.69 -10.32 22.20
CA ALA A 477 20.58 -10.26 21.25
C ALA A 477 19.21 -10.20 21.96
N ALA A 478 19.02 -11.04 22.98
CA ALA A 478 17.80 -11.04 23.80
C ALA A 478 17.62 -9.72 24.57
N LEU A 479 18.70 -9.17 25.16
CA LEU A 479 18.67 -7.88 25.83
C LEU A 479 18.29 -6.75 24.87
N CYS A 480 18.84 -6.74 23.66
CA CYS A 480 18.50 -5.75 22.64
C CYS A 480 17.02 -5.86 22.21
N ALA A 481 16.48 -7.08 22.08
CA ALA A 481 15.06 -7.30 21.78
C ALA A 481 14.16 -6.78 22.91
N VAL A 482 14.50 -7.05 24.17
CA VAL A 482 13.78 -6.52 25.35
C VAL A 482 13.88 -5.00 25.39
N LEU A 483 15.06 -4.43 25.18
CA LEU A 483 15.27 -2.98 25.16
C LEU A 483 14.43 -2.31 24.07
N LEU A 484 14.37 -2.89 22.88
CA LEU A 484 13.52 -2.40 21.80
C LEU A 484 12.03 -2.46 22.17
N ALA A 485 11.57 -3.57 22.74
CA ALA A 485 10.20 -3.70 23.22
C ALA A 485 9.89 -2.64 24.28
N VAL A 486 10.81 -2.40 25.22
CA VAL A 486 10.67 -1.37 26.26
C VAL A 486 10.61 0.03 25.65
N LEU A 487 11.49 0.35 24.69
CA LEU A 487 11.50 1.63 23.98
C LEU A 487 10.18 1.88 23.23
N VAL A 488 9.63 0.85 22.59
CA VAL A 488 8.38 0.93 21.81
C VAL A 488 7.13 1.00 22.71
N VAL A 489 7.13 0.33 23.86
CA VAL A 489 5.96 0.22 24.76
C VAL A 489 5.94 1.31 25.82
N PHE A 490 7.05 1.58 26.50
CA PHE A 490 7.08 2.40 27.72
C PHE A 490 7.54 3.84 27.50
N ARG A 491 8.39 4.11 26.50
CA ARG A 491 9.00 5.44 26.34
C ARG A 491 8.02 6.60 26.04
N PRO A 492 6.87 6.45 25.35
CA PRO A 492 5.98 7.59 25.12
C PRO A 492 4.98 7.80 26.28
N MET A 493 5.43 7.71 27.53
CA MET A 493 4.55 7.74 28.72
C MET A 493 3.76 9.05 28.85
N ALA A 494 4.32 10.18 28.39
CA ALA A 494 3.65 11.49 28.40
C ALA A 494 2.62 11.70 27.27
N ARG A 495 2.64 10.88 26.19
CA ARG A 495 1.77 11.05 25.00
C ARG A 495 0.87 9.83 24.72
N ARG A 496 0.73 8.89 25.67
CA ARG A 496 -0.07 7.66 25.46
C ARG A 496 -1.54 7.92 25.05
N ARG A 497 -2.13 9.04 25.47
CA ARG A 497 -3.50 9.42 25.08
C ARG A 497 -3.61 9.84 23.61
N SER A 498 -2.61 10.51 23.02
CA SER A 498 -2.67 10.96 21.62
C SER A 498 -2.62 9.78 20.64
N PHE A 499 -1.81 8.76 20.94
CA PHE A 499 -1.67 7.59 20.07
C PHE A 499 -2.85 6.62 20.14
N ALA A 500 -3.74 6.73 21.14
CA ALA A 500 -4.88 5.81 21.26
C ALA A 500 -5.83 5.84 20.05
N TYR A 501 -5.81 6.95 19.31
CA TYR A 501 -6.62 7.21 18.12
C TYR A 501 -5.87 6.99 16.80
N GLU A 502 -4.66 6.41 16.85
CA GLU A 502 -3.89 6.06 15.66
C GLU A 502 -3.92 4.55 15.40
N GLY A 503 -3.62 4.15 14.17
CA GLY A 503 -3.54 2.74 13.75
C GLY A 503 -2.50 1.97 14.58
N TRP A 504 -2.93 0.85 15.18
CA TRP A 504 -2.16 0.06 16.15
C TRP A 504 -1.51 0.90 17.25
N ARG A 505 -2.16 1.99 17.66
CA ARG A 505 -1.64 2.94 18.65
C ARG A 505 -0.31 3.58 18.21
N GLY A 506 -0.19 3.92 16.93
CA GLY A 506 1.00 4.56 16.35
C GLY A 506 2.11 3.61 15.90
N THR A 507 1.95 2.28 15.98
CA THR A 507 2.92 1.32 15.40
C THR A 507 2.60 0.95 13.95
N GLY A 508 1.61 1.59 13.32
CA GLY A 508 1.18 1.29 11.95
C GLY A 508 2.31 1.13 10.92
N PRO A 509 3.33 2.01 10.88
CA PRO A 509 4.45 1.83 9.96
C PRO A 509 5.15 0.48 10.12
N GLY A 510 5.55 0.13 11.34
CA GLY A 510 6.22 -1.14 11.61
C GLY A 510 5.34 -2.36 11.38
N VAL A 511 4.06 -2.31 11.78
CA VAL A 511 3.12 -3.42 11.55
C VAL A 511 2.96 -3.72 10.06
N ILE A 512 2.74 -2.69 9.24
CA ILE A 512 2.58 -2.87 7.78
C ILE A 512 3.90 -3.31 7.13
N MET A 513 5.05 -2.79 7.58
CA MET A 513 6.36 -3.25 7.11
C MET A 513 6.62 -4.72 7.46
N LEU A 514 6.20 -5.19 8.64
CA LEU A 514 6.30 -6.59 9.02
C LEU A 514 5.37 -7.49 8.19
N LEU A 515 4.15 -7.03 7.87
CA LEU A 515 3.25 -7.74 6.93
C LEU A 515 3.86 -7.80 5.52
N SER A 516 4.45 -6.69 5.05
CA SER A 516 5.17 -6.61 3.77
C SER A 516 6.35 -7.58 3.75
N LEU A 517 7.21 -7.56 4.77
CA LEU A 517 8.37 -8.45 4.88
C LEU A 517 7.95 -9.92 4.98
N GLY A 518 6.97 -10.23 5.83
CA GLY A 518 6.46 -11.59 6.00
C GLY A 518 5.79 -12.12 4.72
N GLY A 519 5.07 -11.27 3.99
CA GLY A 519 4.54 -11.60 2.67
C GLY A 519 5.63 -11.85 1.64
N ALA A 520 6.66 -10.99 1.58
CA ALA A 520 7.79 -11.17 0.68
C ALA A 520 8.58 -12.45 1.01
N MET A 521 8.81 -12.73 2.29
CA MET A 521 9.49 -13.93 2.75
C MET A 521 8.66 -15.18 2.45
N LEU A 522 7.34 -15.15 2.70
CA LEU A 522 6.45 -16.24 2.35
C LEU A 522 6.50 -16.57 0.85
N LEU A 523 6.38 -15.56 -0.01
CA LEU A 523 6.44 -15.75 -1.46
C LEU A 523 7.81 -16.27 -1.92
N SER A 524 8.90 -15.75 -1.34
CA SER A 524 10.26 -16.21 -1.64
C SER A 524 10.47 -17.66 -1.21
N THR A 525 9.98 -18.03 -0.02
CA THR A 525 10.03 -19.40 0.49
C THR A 525 9.18 -20.36 -0.35
N LEU A 526 7.96 -19.97 -0.73
CA LEU A 526 7.10 -20.77 -1.61
C LEU A 526 7.76 -20.97 -2.99
N LEU A 527 8.40 -19.94 -3.54
CA LEU A 527 9.17 -20.05 -4.78
C LEU A 527 10.33 -21.05 -4.65
N VAL A 528 11.20 -20.89 -3.64
CA VAL A 528 12.41 -21.70 -3.49
C VAL A 528 12.07 -23.15 -3.12
N LEU A 529 11.25 -23.36 -2.10
CA LEU A 529 10.87 -24.70 -1.63
C LEU A 529 9.88 -25.38 -2.59
N GLY A 530 8.97 -24.62 -3.20
CA GLY A 530 8.07 -25.13 -4.23
C GLY A 530 8.84 -25.59 -5.48
N THR A 531 9.86 -24.84 -5.90
CA THR A 531 10.73 -25.26 -7.02
C THR A 531 11.59 -26.47 -6.66
N GLN A 532 12.16 -26.52 -5.45
CA GLN A 532 12.87 -27.71 -4.95
C GLN A 532 11.96 -28.95 -5.02
N CYS A 533 10.72 -28.81 -4.56
CA CYS A 533 9.72 -29.87 -4.57
C CYS A 533 9.36 -30.31 -6.00
N ALA A 534 9.13 -29.35 -6.90
CA ALA A 534 8.81 -29.60 -8.29
C ALA A 534 9.95 -30.34 -9.00
N LEU A 535 11.21 -29.89 -8.85
CA LEU A 535 12.38 -30.49 -9.47
C LEU A 535 12.63 -31.93 -9.01
N ALA A 536 12.37 -32.22 -7.73
CA ALA A 536 12.54 -33.55 -7.14
C ALA A 536 11.38 -34.53 -7.46
N SER A 537 10.29 -34.05 -8.07
CA SER A 537 9.11 -34.89 -8.33
C SER A 537 9.30 -35.84 -9.51
N THR A 538 8.82 -37.07 -9.39
CA THR A 538 8.93 -38.10 -10.45
C THR A 538 7.67 -38.10 -11.33
N GLY A 539 7.54 -37.13 -12.23
CA GLY A 539 6.76 -37.23 -13.49
C GLY A 539 5.24 -37.55 -13.46
N GLY A 540 4.59 -37.60 -12.31
CA GLY A 540 3.13 -37.80 -12.22
C GLY A 540 2.31 -36.52 -12.54
N PRO A 541 1.01 -36.64 -12.87
CA PRO A 541 0.14 -35.49 -13.15
C PRO A 541 -0.06 -34.56 -11.93
N THR A 542 0.22 -35.05 -10.72
CA THR A 542 0.36 -34.25 -9.51
C THR A 542 1.79 -34.36 -9.00
N PRO A 543 2.53 -33.25 -8.84
CA PRO A 543 3.88 -33.31 -8.27
C PRO A 543 3.78 -33.71 -6.79
N VAL A 544 4.18 -34.94 -6.47
CA VAL A 544 4.27 -35.45 -5.10
C VAL A 544 5.64 -35.05 -4.55
N CYS A 545 5.64 -34.26 -3.48
CA CYS A 545 6.87 -33.91 -2.78
C CYS A 545 7.41 -35.15 -2.06
N PRO A 546 8.67 -35.57 -2.29
CA PRO A 546 9.25 -36.66 -1.51
C PRO A 546 9.31 -36.27 -0.03
N LEU A 547 8.89 -37.20 0.85
CA LEU A 547 8.87 -37.04 2.30
C LEU A 547 10.29 -36.91 2.90
N ALA A 548 11.29 -37.44 2.20
CA ALA A 548 12.70 -37.27 2.55
C ALA A 548 13.34 -36.17 1.67
N PRO A 549 14.17 -35.28 2.24
CA PRO A 549 14.88 -34.27 1.46
C PRO A 549 15.79 -34.95 0.45
N GLY A 550 15.38 -34.95 -0.83
CA GLY A 550 16.06 -35.64 -1.94
C GLY A 550 17.39 -35.01 -2.36
N GLY A 551 18.35 -34.90 -1.45
CA GLY A 551 19.73 -34.46 -1.72
C GLY A 551 19.91 -32.99 -2.10
N LEU A 552 18.85 -32.26 -2.47
CA LEU A 552 18.87 -30.82 -2.77
C LEU A 552 18.95 -29.99 -1.48
N THR A 553 19.86 -29.03 -1.46
CA THR A 553 20.08 -28.10 -0.36
C THR A 553 19.54 -26.72 -0.73
N THR A 554 18.69 -26.15 0.14
CA THR A 554 18.18 -24.77 0.03
C THR A 554 18.79 -23.86 1.09
N PRO A 555 18.88 -22.53 0.83
CA PRO A 555 19.37 -21.57 1.82
C PRO A 555 18.61 -21.63 3.15
N VAL A 556 19.35 -21.40 4.24
CA VAL A 556 18.87 -21.60 5.62
C VAL A 556 17.64 -20.74 5.93
N ALA A 557 17.63 -19.48 5.49
CA ALA A 557 16.53 -18.56 5.72
C ALA A 557 15.18 -19.12 5.21
N TYR A 558 15.14 -19.59 3.96
CA TYR A 558 13.91 -20.10 3.35
C TYR A 558 13.45 -21.40 4.00
N ARG A 559 14.40 -22.30 4.28
CA ARG A 559 14.12 -23.61 4.89
C ARG A 559 13.62 -23.49 6.32
N ASN A 560 14.22 -22.62 7.14
CA ASN A 560 13.81 -22.43 8.53
C ASN A 560 12.48 -21.70 8.59
N PHE A 561 12.30 -20.64 7.80
CA PHE A 561 11.01 -19.95 7.73
C PHE A 561 9.90 -20.89 7.27
N GLY A 562 10.14 -21.70 6.22
CA GLY A 562 9.20 -22.70 5.73
C GLY A 562 8.71 -23.65 6.83
N GLY A 563 9.60 -24.22 7.64
CA GLY A 563 9.19 -25.08 8.76
C GLY A 563 8.23 -24.39 9.75
N THR A 564 8.38 -23.08 9.97
CA THR A 564 7.54 -22.33 10.92
C THR A 564 6.17 -21.92 10.37
N VAL A 565 6.02 -21.72 9.06
CA VAL A 565 4.80 -21.13 8.46
C VAL A 565 3.52 -21.91 8.81
N PRO A 566 3.46 -23.26 8.67
CA PRO A 566 2.24 -24.01 8.99
C PRO A 566 1.85 -23.91 10.46
N VAL A 567 2.84 -23.90 11.36
CA VAL A 567 2.60 -23.73 12.81
C VAL A 567 1.97 -22.36 13.08
N LEU A 568 2.55 -21.30 12.51
CA LEU A 568 2.03 -19.93 12.68
C LEU A 568 0.62 -19.79 12.07
N ALA A 569 0.35 -20.44 10.94
CA ALA A 569 -0.96 -20.44 10.30
C ALA A 569 -2.02 -21.15 11.17
N VAL A 570 -1.69 -22.30 11.76
CA VAL A 570 -2.59 -23.02 12.68
C VAL A 570 -2.86 -22.19 13.93
N VAL A 571 -1.83 -21.57 14.53
CA VAL A 571 -1.99 -20.70 15.70
C VAL A 571 -2.93 -19.53 15.38
N LEU A 572 -2.75 -18.86 14.23
CA LEU A 572 -3.61 -17.77 13.80
C LEU A 572 -5.05 -18.25 13.54
N LEU A 573 -5.22 -19.38 12.86
CA LEU A 573 -6.54 -19.94 12.55
C LEU A 573 -7.30 -20.30 13.84
N LEU A 574 -6.66 -20.99 14.78
CA LEU A 574 -7.24 -21.32 16.08
C LEU A 574 -7.61 -20.05 16.84
N PHE A 575 -6.75 -19.04 16.82
CA PHE A 575 -7.03 -17.75 17.44
C PHE A 575 -8.28 -17.08 16.84
N VAL A 576 -8.36 -16.98 15.51
CA VAL A 576 -9.50 -16.40 14.79
C VAL A 576 -10.77 -17.21 15.05
N LEU A 577 -10.69 -18.55 15.05
CA LEU A 577 -11.80 -19.44 15.32
C LEU A 577 -12.31 -19.28 16.75
N VAL A 578 -11.43 -19.22 17.75
CA VAL A 578 -11.80 -18.98 19.15
C VAL A 578 -12.50 -17.63 19.30
N VAL A 579 -11.96 -16.57 18.70
CA VAL A 579 -12.61 -15.25 18.70
C VAL A 579 -13.97 -15.32 18.01
N ALA A 580 -14.09 -15.96 16.84
CA ALA A 580 -15.34 -16.12 16.12
C ALA A 580 -16.39 -16.88 16.95
N LEU A 581 -16.04 -18.04 17.52
CA LEU A 581 -16.93 -18.87 18.32
C LEU A 581 -17.40 -18.15 19.60
N LEU A 582 -16.49 -17.52 20.33
CA LEU A 582 -16.82 -16.78 21.55
C LEU A 582 -17.72 -15.57 21.26
N ARG A 583 -17.49 -14.85 20.15
CA ARG A 583 -18.18 -13.59 19.85
C ARG A 583 -19.49 -13.79 19.09
N MET A 584 -19.60 -14.79 18.23
CA MET A 584 -20.87 -15.13 17.57
C MET A 584 -21.98 -15.48 18.58
N ARG A 585 -21.62 -16.06 19.73
CA ARG A 585 -22.55 -16.42 20.82
C ARG A 585 -22.93 -15.25 21.73
N THR A 586 -22.05 -14.27 21.90
CA THR A 586 -22.17 -13.24 22.95
C THR A 586 -22.49 -11.84 22.43
N THR A 587 -22.55 -11.61 21.12
CA THR A 587 -22.76 -10.26 20.57
C THR A 587 -24.18 -9.77 20.85
N PRO A 588 -24.35 -8.72 21.68
CA PRO A 588 -25.65 -8.20 21.99
C PRO A 588 -26.16 -7.25 20.89
N ARG A 589 -27.42 -6.86 21.02
CA ARG A 589 -28.14 -5.97 20.09
C ARG A 589 -27.57 -4.56 20.20
N LEU A 590 -26.82 -4.14 19.18
CA LEU A 590 -26.08 -2.87 19.17
C LEU A 590 -26.99 -1.65 18.91
N THR A 591 -26.53 -0.46 19.31
CA THR A 591 -27.08 0.86 18.94
C THR A 591 -27.40 0.91 17.45
N THR A 592 -28.64 1.20 17.13
CA THR A 592 -29.07 1.60 15.78
C THR A 592 -29.03 3.12 15.70
N PRO A 593 -28.51 3.70 14.61
CA PRO A 593 -28.67 5.14 14.38
C PRO A 593 -30.14 5.49 14.16
N GLU A 594 -30.53 6.73 14.47
CA GLU A 594 -31.86 7.24 14.16
C GLU A 594 -32.02 7.42 12.64
N THR A 595 -33.14 6.92 12.11
CA THR A 595 -33.47 7.03 10.69
C THR A 595 -34.53 8.10 10.49
N VAL A 596 -34.22 9.14 9.69
CA VAL A 596 -35.18 10.22 9.39
C VAL A 596 -36.27 9.68 8.45
N GLY A 597 -37.51 9.57 8.95
CA GLY A 597 -38.64 9.04 8.18
C GLY A 597 -38.59 7.53 7.90
N GLY A 598 -37.66 6.80 8.52
CA GLY A 598 -37.52 5.35 8.37
C GLY A 598 -38.32 4.56 9.42
N ARG A 599 -38.52 3.26 9.19
CA ARG A 599 -39.11 2.35 10.19
C ARG A 599 -37.97 1.75 11.01
N ALA A 600 -37.56 2.40 12.09
CA ALA A 600 -36.67 1.76 13.05
C ALA A 600 -37.40 0.55 13.65
N LEU A 601 -37.08 -0.67 13.19
CA LEU A 601 -37.65 -1.92 13.72
C LEU A 601 -37.39 -2.10 15.23
N ARG A 602 -36.44 -1.33 15.80
CA ARG A 602 -36.17 -1.24 17.23
C ARG A 602 -35.77 0.17 17.62
N GLU A 603 -36.13 0.56 18.83
CA GLU A 603 -35.67 1.81 19.43
C GLU A 603 -34.12 1.82 19.53
N PRO A 604 -33.49 2.95 19.20
CA PRO A 604 -32.08 3.17 19.46
C PRO A 604 -31.77 2.99 20.95
N LEU A 605 -30.77 2.16 21.29
CA LEU A 605 -30.24 2.11 22.64
C LEU A 605 -29.41 3.38 22.91
N ARG A 606 -30.05 4.44 23.43
CA ARG A 606 -29.41 5.76 23.64
C ARG A 606 -28.37 5.81 24.78
N SER A 607 -28.30 4.79 25.64
CA SER A 607 -27.27 4.72 26.68
C SER A 607 -26.87 3.28 27.04
N TYR A 608 -25.59 3.09 27.34
CA TYR A 608 -25.03 1.84 27.84
C TYR A 608 -24.65 2.03 29.31
N ARG A 609 -25.61 1.90 30.24
CA ARG A 609 -25.27 1.84 31.68
C ARG A 609 -24.61 0.47 31.97
N ASP A 610 -23.49 0.51 32.67
CA ASP A 610 -22.78 -0.65 33.24
C ASP A 610 -22.20 -1.69 32.26
N GLY A 611 -22.07 -1.34 30.98
CA GLY A 611 -21.49 -2.24 29.96
C GLY A 611 -22.34 -3.49 29.67
N ARG A 612 -23.56 -3.57 30.23
CA ARG A 612 -24.52 -4.63 29.98
C ARG A 612 -25.51 -4.14 28.93
N VAL A 613 -25.56 -4.83 27.80
CA VAL A 613 -26.53 -4.54 26.74
C VAL A 613 -27.79 -5.37 26.99
N PRO A 614 -29.00 -4.77 27.04
CA PRO A 614 -30.22 -5.51 27.30
C PRO A 614 -30.45 -6.64 26.28
N GLN A 615 -30.67 -7.86 26.79
CA GLN A 615 -31.09 -9.01 25.98
C GLN A 615 -32.56 -8.85 25.62
N VAL A 616 -32.86 -8.15 24.53
CA VAL A 616 -34.22 -8.16 23.97
C VAL A 616 -34.47 -9.56 23.37
N LYS A 617 -35.67 -10.14 23.48
CA LYS A 617 -36.04 -11.39 22.77
C LYS A 617 -36.41 -11.04 21.31
N SER A 618 -36.07 -11.85 20.30
CA SER A 618 -36.48 -11.60 18.89
C SER A 618 -37.43 -12.69 18.47
N ALA A 619 -38.60 -12.31 17.99
CA ALA A 619 -39.63 -13.25 17.54
C ALA A 619 -39.68 -13.43 16.01
N GLY A 620 -39.07 -12.54 15.21
CA GLY A 620 -39.17 -12.56 13.74
C GLY A 620 -37.97 -13.15 12.98
N LYS A 621 -38.21 -13.78 11.81
CA LYS A 621 -37.16 -14.30 10.90
C LYS A 621 -36.25 -13.19 10.35
N LEU A 622 -36.80 -12.00 10.06
CA LEU A 622 -36.04 -10.84 9.57
C LEU A 622 -35.06 -10.33 10.63
N ASP A 623 -35.50 -10.21 11.88
CA ASP A 623 -34.65 -9.83 13.01
C ASP A 623 -33.43 -10.73 13.15
N PHE A 624 -33.62 -12.05 12.99
CA PHE A 624 -32.51 -12.99 13.08
C PHE A 624 -31.49 -12.80 11.95
N ARG A 625 -31.97 -12.57 10.71
CA ARG A 625 -31.09 -12.27 9.56
C ARG A 625 -30.32 -10.97 9.77
N MET A 626 -30.97 -9.92 10.27
CA MET A 626 -30.31 -8.63 10.60
C MET A 626 -29.26 -8.81 11.70
N LEU A 627 -29.57 -9.57 12.76
CA LEU A 627 -28.62 -9.85 13.83
C LEU A 627 -27.40 -10.63 13.34
N ASN A 628 -27.58 -11.61 12.45
CA ASN A 628 -26.47 -12.33 11.85
C ASN A 628 -25.61 -11.43 10.95
N ALA A 629 -26.23 -10.51 10.19
CA ALA A 629 -25.49 -9.53 9.40
C ALA A 629 -24.66 -8.60 10.30
N ARG A 630 -25.23 -8.07 11.39
CA ARG A 630 -24.50 -7.26 12.39
C ARG A 630 -23.35 -8.04 13.05
N ARG A 631 -23.57 -9.32 13.39
CA ARG A 631 -22.52 -10.20 13.95
C ARG A 631 -21.36 -10.40 12.99
N SER A 632 -21.67 -10.67 11.73
CA SER A 632 -20.67 -10.80 10.67
C SER A 632 -19.88 -9.50 10.52
N ALA A 633 -20.56 -8.35 10.38
CA ALA A 633 -19.92 -7.04 10.33
C ALA A 633 -18.99 -6.78 11.53
N ALA A 634 -19.46 -7.07 12.75
CA ALA A 634 -18.64 -6.93 13.94
C ALA A 634 -17.38 -7.81 13.91
N LEU A 635 -17.44 -9.04 13.38
CA LEU A 635 -16.24 -9.88 13.21
C LEU A 635 -15.25 -9.24 12.23
N PHE A 636 -15.72 -8.73 11.09
CA PHE A 636 -14.88 -8.00 10.13
C PHE A 636 -14.21 -6.77 10.74
N HIS A 637 -14.92 -6.05 11.63
CA HIS A 637 -14.36 -4.88 12.32
C HIS A 637 -13.18 -5.20 13.24
N ARG A 638 -12.91 -6.48 13.55
CA ARG A 638 -11.74 -6.92 14.33
C ARG A 638 -10.49 -7.15 13.46
N GLY A 639 -10.51 -6.75 12.19
CA GLY A 639 -9.40 -6.90 11.26
C GLY A 639 -8.10 -6.26 11.75
N GLU A 640 -8.14 -5.06 12.33
CA GLU A 640 -6.93 -4.36 12.82
C GLU A 640 -6.13 -5.19 13.86
N PRO A 641 -6.70 -5.62 15.01
CA PRO A 641 -5.95 -6.41 15.97
C PRO A 641 -5.49 -7.77 15.43
N VAL A 642 -6.27 -8.41 14.54
CA VAL A 642 -5.88 -9.68 13.89
C VAL A 642 -4.68 -9.48 12.97
N LEU A 643 -4.66 -8.41 12.17
CA LEU A 643 -3.51 -8.05 11.33
C LEU A 643 -2.28 -7.71 12.17
N GLY A 644 -2.47 -7.08 13.33
CA GLY A 644 -1.38 -6.84 14.29
C GLY A 644 -0.78 -8.14 14.84
N LEU A 645 -1.63 -9.13 15.17
CA LEU A 645 -1.17 -10.46 15.59
C LEU A 645 -0.45 -11.19 14.46
N LEU A 646 -1.00 -11.18 13.24
CA LEU A 646 -0.36 -11.77 12.06
C LEU A 646 1.04 -11.17 11.85
N ALA A 647 1.20 -9.86 11.93
CA ALA A 647 2.49 -9.19 11.80
C ALA A 647 3.49 -9.64 12.88
N ALA A 648 3.02 -9.81 14.13
CA ALA A 648 3.85 -10.29 15.23
C ALA A 648 4.27 -11.77 15.04
N LEU A 649 3.35 -12.62 14.58
CA LEU A 649 3.64 -14.02 14.28
C LEU A 649 4.63 -14.17 13.12
N LEU A 650 4.47 -13.37 12.05
CA LEU A 650 5.41 -13.35 10.94
C LEU A 650 6.80 -12.86 11.38
N ALA A 651 6.86 -11.81 12.20
CA ALA A 651 8.12 -11.33 12.78
C ALA A 651 8.80 -12.42 13.62
N LEU A 652 8.03 -13.12 14.46
CA LEU A 652 8.53 -14.25 15.24
C LEU A 652 9.05 -15.38 14.35
N GLY A 653 8.31 -15.74 13.29
CA GLY A 653 8.75 -16.73 12.30
C GLY A 653 10.07 -16.35 11.64
N ILE A 654 10.26 -15.07 11.31
CA ILE A 654 11.51 -14.56 10.74
C ILE A 654 12.65 -14.61 11.76
N VAL A 655 12.40 -14.21 13.02
CA VAL A 655 13.40 -14.32 14.10
C VAL A 655 13.83 -15.77 14.27
N VAL A 656 12.88 -16.71 14.36
CA VAL A 656 13.18 -18.15 14.44
C VAL A 656 13.93 -18.62 13.19
N ALA A 657 13.56 -18.11 12.00
CA ALA A 657 14.24 -18.48 10.77
C ALA A 657 15.73 -18.13 10.77
N ILE A 658 16.08 -16.97 11.33
CA ILE A 658 17.46 -16.48 11.45
C ILE A 658 18.17 -17.13 12.66
N ALA A 659 17.47 -17.26 13.79
CA ALA A 659 18.05 -17.59 15.09
C ALA A 659 18.19 -19.09 15.37
N LEU A 660 17.43 -19.96 14.69
CA LEU A 660 17.41 -21.39 15.00
C LEU A 660 18.55 -22.12 14.24
N PRO A 661 19.61 -22.57 14.95
CA PRO A 661 20.68 -23.31 14.31
C PRO A 661 20.19 -24.73 13.93
N GLN A 662 20.75 -25.28 12.85
CA GLN A 662 20.34 -26.58 12.29
C GLN A 662 20.28 -27.73 13.33
N PRO A 663 21.23 -27.88 14.28
CA PRO A 663 21.21 -28.98 15.24
C PRO A 663 20.04 -28.93 16.23
N LEU A 664 19.48 -27.75 16.48
CA LEU A 664 18.38 -27.52 17.42
C LEU A 664 17.00 -27.55 16.74
N ARG A 665 16.96 -27.83 15.44
CA ARG A 665 15.73 -27.84 14.65
C ARG A 665 14.92 -29.11 14.96
N PRO A 666 13.67 -29.00 15.44
CA PRO A 666 12.83 -30.17 15.67
C PRO A 666 12.50 -30.89 14.37
N ALA A 667 12.64 -32.22 14.35
CA ALA A 667 12.29 -33.04 13.18
C ALA A 667 10.84 -32.84 12.72
N LEU A 668 9.93 -32.49 13.64
CA LEU A 668 8.52 -32.17 13.33
C LEU A 668 8.37 -30.99 12.36
N LEU A 669 9.29 -30.01 12.37
CA LEU A 669 9.26 -28.89 11.41
C LEU A 669 9.66 -29.33 10.00
N ASP A 670 10.36 -30.45 9.85
CA ASP A 670 10.74 -31.00 8.55
C ASP A 670 9.57 -31.75 7.89
N LEU A 671 8.66 -32.33 8.68
CA LEU A 671 7.38 -32.86 8.17
C LEU A 671 6.49 -31.77 7.55
N ALA A 672 6.70 -30.51 7.90
CA ALA A 672 5.92 -29.38 7.38
C ALA A 672 6.38 -28.91 5.98
N LEU A 673 7.60 -29.29 5.55
CA LEU A 673 8.18 -28.87 4.26
C LEU A 673 7.46 -29.49 3.04
N PRO A 674 7.14 -30.81 3.01
CA PRO A 674 6.35 -31.40 1.93
C PRO A 674 4.95 -30.77 1.81
N ALA A 675 4.32 -30.46 2.95
CA ALA A 675 3.01 -29.82 2.99
C ALA A 675 3.04 -28.42 2.36
N LEU A 676 4.11 -27.64 2.58
CA LEU A 676 4.29 -26.34 1.94
C LEU A 676 4.60 -26.44 0.44
N GLY A 677 5.37 -27.44 0.02
CA GLY A 677 5.56 -27.74 -1.40
C GLY A 677 4.21 -27.99 -2.08
N LEU A 678 3.36 -28.81 -1.44
CA LEU A 678 2.01 -29.10 -1.92
C LEU A 678 1.08 -27.87 -1.88
N ILE A 679 1.13 -27.05 -0.82
CA ILE A 679 0.36 -25.81 -0.73
C ILE A 679 0.79 -24.83 -1.83
N SER A 680 2.07 -24.75 -2.16
CA SER A 680 2.57 -23.91 -3.25
C SER A 680 1.98 -24.33 -4.59
N VAL A 681 2.04 -25.64 -4.89
CA VAL A 681 1.45 -26.22 -6.11
C VAL A 681 -0.07 -26.01 -6.13
N ALA A 682 -0.76 -26.31 -5.02
CA ALA A 682 -2.20 -26.13 -4.90
C ALA A 682 -2.62 -24.67 -5.03
N ALA A 683 -1.83 -23.73 -4.51
CA ALA A 683 -2.06 -22.30 -4.68
C ALA A 683 -1.93 -21.89 -6.15
N VAL A 684 -0.91 -22.37 -6.87
CA VAL A 684 -0.75 -22.14 -8.32
C VAL A 684 -1.93 -22.71 -9.11
N VAL A 685 -2.33 -23.95 -8.84
CA VAL A 685 -3.50 -24.59 -9.48
C VAL A 685 -4.78 -23.81 -9.18
N THR A 686 -5.01 -23.43 -7.93
CA THR A 686 -6.16 -22.63 -7.51
C THR A 686 -6.15 -21.26 -8.20
N ILE A 687 -4.99 -20.63 -8.38
CA ILE A 687 -4.87 -19.36 -9.11
C ILE A 687 -5.20 -19.57 -10.59
N ALA A 688 -4.77 -20.68 -11.20
CA ALA A 688 -5.11 -21.05 -12.58
C ALA A 688 -6.62 -21.30 -12.75
N GLU A 689 -7.24 -22.09 -11.90
CA GLU A 689 -8.69 -22.37 -11.95
C GLU A 689 -9.54 -21.11 -11.76
N ASN A 690 -9.13 -20.23 -10.87
CA ASN A 690 -9.83 -18.96 -10.64
C ASN A 690 -9.57 -17.93 -11.74
N ALA A 691 -8.42 -17.98 -12.42
CA ALA A 691 -8.18 -17.17 -13.62
C ALA A 691 -9.16 -17.55 -14.74
N LEU A 692 -9.57 -18.83 -14.80
CA LEU A 692 -10.55 -19.32 -15.77
C LEU A 692 -12.00 -18.97 -15.40
N THR A 693 -12.33 -18.73 -14.13
CA THR A 693 -13.73 -18.66 -13.66
C THR A 693 -14.28 -17.25 -13.36
N THR A 694 -13.56 -16.16 -13.67
CA THR A 694 -13.99 -14.73 -13.54
C THR A 694 -14.55 -14.26 -12.17
N LYS A 695 -14.56 -15.11 -11.13
CA LYS A 695 -15.05 -14.73 -9.80
C LYS A 695 -14.08 -13.74 -9.15
N GLU A 696 -14.45 -12.46 -9.10
CA GLU A 696 -13.71 -11.42 -8.38
C GLU A 696 -13.59 -11.79 -6.88
N ARG A 697 -12.38 -11.66 -6.33
CA ARG A 697 -12.00 -12.21 -5.02
C ARG A 697 -11.85 -11.16 -3.90
N PRO A 698 -12.01 -11.55 -2.62
CA PRO A 698 -11.91 -10.67 -1.43
C PRO A 698 -10.57 -9.94 -1.22
N ILE A 699 -9.50 -10.28 -1.96
CA ILE A 699 -8.21 -9.55 -1.93
C ILE A 699 -8.35 -8.14 -2.55
N GLY A 700 -9.37 -7.89 -3.38
CA GLY A 700 -9.59 -6.60 -4.05
C GLY A 700 -9.68 -5.42 -3.09
N VAL A 701 -10.24 -5.60 -1.88
CA VAL A 701 -10.34 -4.53 -0.86
C VAL A 701 -8.95 -4.03 -0.42
N MET A 702 -8.05 -4.97 -0.10
CA MET A 702 -6.69 -4.65 0.33
C MET A 702 -5.90 -4.03 -0.83
N TRP A 703 -6.12 -4.54 -2.04
CA TRP A 703 -5.49 -4.04 -3.26
C TRP A 703 -5.88 -2.59 -3.56
N ASP A 704 -7.18 -2.28 -3.56
CA ASP A 704 -7.70 -0.94 -3.82
C ASP A 704 -7.23 0.07 -2.76
N LEU A 705 -7.02 -0.38 -1.50
CA LEU A 705 -6.41 0.42 -0.45
C LEU A 705 -4.93 0.72 -0.69
N MET A 706 -4.16 -0.29 -1.15
CA MET A 706 -2.74 -0.13 -1.45
C MET A 706 -2.49 0.75 -2.69
N CYS A 707 -3.41 0.74 -3.65
CA CYS A 707 -3.34 1.52 -4.88
C CYS A 707 -3.95 2.92 -4.76
N PHE A 708 -4.40 3.33 -3.57
CA PHE A 708 -5.00 4.66 -3.37
C PHE A 708 -3.96 5.78 -3.28
N LEU A 709 -2.81 5.55 -2.64
CA LEU A 709 -1.83 6.60 -2.39
C LEU A 709 -0.66 6.56 -3.37
N PRO A 710 -0.05 7.72 -3.72
CA PRO A 710 1.07 7.78 -4.64
C PRO A 710 2.24 6.89 -4.21
N ARG A 711 2.95 6.33 -5.20
CA ARG A 711 4.17 5.53 -4.98
C ARG A 711 5.25 6.43 -4.38
N ALA A 712 5.58 6.18 -3.11
CA ALA A 712 6.49 7.01 -2.32
C ALA A 712 7.60 6.20 -1.62
N GLY A 713 7.32 4.92 -1.33
CA GLY A 713 8.22 3.97 -0.69
C GLY A 713 8.94 3.07 -1.70
N HIS A 714 8.22 2.20 -2.41
CA HIS A 714 8.77 1.22 -3.35
C HIS A 714 8.43 1.55 -4.82
N PRO A 715 9.42 1.64 -5.73
CA PRO A 715 9.21 2.04 -7.13
C PRO A 715 8.32 1.04 -7.91
N PHE A 716 8.60 -0.26 -7.77
CA PHE A 716 7.88 -1.32 -8.48
C PHE A 716 6.55 -1.73 -7.82
N GLY A 717 6.02 -0.92 -6.89
CA GLY A 717 4.69 -1.15 -6.32
C GLY A 717 3.59 -0.89 -7.36
N PRO A 718 2.35 -1.30 -7.07
CA PRO A 718 1.23 -1.08 -7.97
C PRO A 718 0.99 0.43 -8.23
N PRO A 719 0.49 0.80 -9.42
CA PRO A 719 0.21 2.20 -9.76
C PRO A 719 -0.93 2.76 -8.88
N CYS A 720 -0.91 4.07 -8.70
CA CYS A 720 -1.93 4.76 -7.92
C CYS A 720 -3.05 5.23 -8.83
N TYR A 721 -4.28 4.70 -8.69
CA TYR A 721 -5.39 5.16 -9.54
C TYR A 721 -5.78 6.61 -9.22
N ALA A 722 -5.60 7.04 -7.97
CA ALA A 722 -5.97 8.39 -7.54
C ALA A 722 -5.12 9.50 -8.18
N GLU A 723 -3.93 9.18 -8.71
CA GLU A 723 -3.13 10.09 -9.53
C GLU A 723 -3.90 10.55 -10.78
N ARG A 724 -4.82 9.74 -11.30
CA ARG A 724 -5.71 10.10 -12.41
C ARG A 724 -7.09 10.57 -11.94
N VAL A 725 -7.70 9.83 -11.01
CA VAL A 725 -9.09 10.09 -10.58
C VAL A 725 -9.27 11.48 -9.98
N ILE A 726 -8.36 11.92 -9.11
CA ILE A 726 -8.54 13.18 -8.38
C ILE A 726 -8.40 14.40 -9.30
N PRO A 727 -7.38 14.49 -10.18
CA PRO A 727 -7.33 15.55 -11.19
C PRO A 727 -8.55 15.59 -12.11
N GLU A 728 -9.03 14.43 -12.59
CA GLU A 728 -10.22 14.37 -13.45
C GLU A 728 -11.49 14.85 -12.74
N LEU A 729 -11.73 14.40 -11.51
CA LEU A 729 -12.88 14.86 -10.70
C LEU A 729 -12.81 16.36 -10.43
N ARG A 730 -11.62 16.86 -10.05
CA ARG A 730 -11.40 18.30 -9.81
C ARG A 730 -11.72 19.12 -11.07
N ASP A 731 -11.11 18.75 -12.19
CA ASP A 731 -11.25 19.50 -13.44
C ASP A 731 -12.70 19.46 -13.96
N ARG A 732 -13.40 18.33 -13.78
CA ARG A 732 -14.84 18.23 -14.11
C ARG A 732 -15.70 19.18 -13.28
N ILE A 733 -15.42 19.29 -11.99
CA ILE A 733 -16.18 20.16 -11.07
C ILE A 733 -15.95 21.63 -11.38
N VAL A 734 -14.69 22.02 -11.56
CA VAL A 734 -14.34 23.39 -11.94
C VAL A 734 -15.00 23.76 -13.26
N ALA A 735 -14.90 22.88 -14.28
CA ALA A 735 -15.56 23.11 -15.56
C ALA A 735 -17.08 23.26 -15.44
N TRP A 736 -17.73 22.48 -14.58
CA TRP A 736 -19.17 22.59 -14.33
C TRP A 736 -19.54 23.93 -13.68
N LEU A 737 -18.78 24.38 -12.68
CA LEU A 737 -19.04 25.61 -11.94
C LEU A 737 -18.69 26.88 -12.75
N GLU A 738 -17.63 26.83 -13.57
CA GLU A 738 -17.19 27.94 -14.42
C GLU A 738 -18.11 28.19 -15.63
N ALA A 739 -18.91 27.21 -16.03
CA ALA A 739 -19.65 27.27 -17.28
C ALA A 739 -20.63 28.46 -17.40
N ASP A 740 -21.09 29.04 -16.28
CA ASP A 740 -21.91 30.25 -16.28
C ASP A 740 -21.09 31.55 -16.16
N ILE A 741 -19.81 31.46 -15.79
CA ILE A 741 -18.85 32.58 -15.67
C ILE A 741 -18.12 32.81 -17.00
N ALA A 742 -17.68 31.74 -17.66
CA ALA A 742 -16.91 31.78 -18.90
C ALA A 742 -17.47 30.74 -19.91
N LYS A 743 -18.21 31.22 -20.92
CA LYS A 743 -18.92 30.36 -21.89
C LYS A 743 -18.02 29.45 -22.72
N ASP A 744 -16.75 29.82 -22.94
CA ASP A 744 -15.78 29.06 -23.73
C ASP A 744 -14.75 28.30 -22.87
N ALA A 745 -14.95 28.24 -21.54
CA ALA A 745 -14.02 27.63 -20.59
C ALA A 745 -13.71 26.17 -20.95
N GLY A 746 -12.43 25.86 -21.19
CA GLY A 746 -11.99 24.49 -21.51
C GLY A 746 -12.26 24.04 -22.95
N SER A 747 -12.76 24.91 -23.83
CA SER A 747 -12.87 24.63 -25.26
C SER A 747 -11.53 24.84 -25.99
N VAL A 748 -11.40 24.35 -27.23
CA VAL A 748 -10.24 24.64 -28.12
C VAL A 748 -10.08 26.16 -28.35
N GLN A 749 -11.15 26.93 -28.11
CA GLN A 749 -11.21 28.38 -28.28
C GLN A 749 -10.93 29.15 -26.97
N ASP A 750 -10.60 28.49 -25.85
CA ASP A 750 -10.29 29.14 -24.57
C ASP A 750 -8.99 29.97 -24.67
N ARG A 751 -9.14 31.29 -24.89
CA ARG A 751 -8.05 32.28 -24.99
C ARG A 751 -7.62 32.88 -23.64
N ARG A 752 -8.14 32.39 -22.51
CA ARG A 752 -7.81 32.97 -21.19
C ARG A 752 -6.36 32.71 -20.84
N THR A 753 -5.71 33.73 -20.27
CA THR A 753 -4.40 33.57 -19.63
C THR A 753 -4.50 32.65 -18.41
N ALA A 754 -3.37 32.06 -17.99
CA ALA A 754 -3.33 31.23 -16.79
C ALA A 754 -3.84 32.00 -15.54
N GLU A 755 -3.59 33.31 -15.52
CA GLU A 755 -4.02 34.22 -14.46
C GLU A 755 -5.54 34.43 -14.45
N GLN A 756 -6.14 34.65 -15.61
CA GLN A 756 -7.60 34.78 -15.72
C GLN A 756 -8.31 33.48 -15.34
N ARG A 757 -7.81 32.33 -15.78
CA ARG A 757 -8.38 31.01 -15.44
C ARG A 757 -8.40 30.79 -13.93
N ALA A 758 -7.30 31.09 -13.27
CA ALA A 758 -7.16 31.00 -11.83
C ALA A 758 -8.16 31.90 -11.07
N ARG A 759 -8.35 33.15 -11.52
CA ARG A 759 -9.33 34.06 -10.92
C ARG A 759 -10.77 33.58 -11.12
N ASP A 760 -11.11 33.12 -12.33
CA ASP A 760 -12.43 32.57 -12.63
C ASP A 760 -12.72 31.32 -11.78
N GLU A 761 -11.73 30.43 -11.64
CA GLU A 761 -11.83 29.23 -10.81
C GLU A 761 -12.09 29.60 -9.35
N LEU A 762 -11.28 30.49 -8.77
CA LEU A 762 -11.44 30.93 -7.39
C LEU A 762 -12.83 31.55 -7.19
N ARG A 763 -13.30 32.37 -8.13
CA ARG A 763 -14.65 32.95 -8.11
C ARG A 763 -15.72 31.86 -8.17
N ALA A 764 -15.59 30.86 -9.03
CA ALA A 764 -16.54 29.76 -9.16
C ALA A 764 -16.68 28.95 -7.86
N LEU A 765 -15.61 28.81 -7.09
CA LEU A 765 -15.57 28.04 -5.85
C LEU A 765 -16.04 28.84 -4.62
N THR A 766 -15.71 30.13 -4.55
CA THR A 766 -15.87 30.96 -3.34
C THR A 766 -17.08 31.89 -3.36
N THR A 767 -17.70 32.11 -4.53
CA THR A 767 -18.90 32.95 -4.66
C THR A 767 -20.10 32.11 -5.07
N TRP A 768 -21.29 32.47 -4.58
CA TRP A 768 -22.53 31.76 -4.91
C TRP A 768 -22.76 31.71 -6.42
N GLN A 769 -22.85 30.49 -6.95
CA GLN A 769 -23.16 30.23 -8.34
C GLN A 769 -24.57 29.63 -8.45
N ARG A 770 -25.16 29.77 -9.64
CA ARG A 770 -26.39 29.04 -9.96
C ARG A 770 -26.14 27.53 -10.01
N ARG A 771 -24.99 27.13 -10.55
CA ARG A 771 -24.60 25.72 -10.68
C ARG A 771 -23.99 25.22 -9.38
N LYS A 772 -24.46 24.06 -8.96
CA LYS A 772 -24.07 23.39 -7.71
C LYS A 772 -23.59 21.98 -8.00
N VAL A 773 -22.74 21.44 -7.14
CA VAL A 773 -22.25 20.05 -7.20
C VAL A 773 -22.48 19.36 -5.86
N VAL A 774 -23.03 18.14 -5.89
CA VAL A 774 -23.05 17.23 -4.75
C VAL A 774 -22.24 15.98 -5.09
N PHE A 775 -21.17 15.74 -4.33
CA PHE A 775 -20.49 14.46 -4.35
C PHE A 775 -21.35 13.41 -3.66
N SER A 776 -21.71 12.35 -4.35
CA SER A 776 -22.36 11.18 -3.77
C SER A 776 -21.38 10.01 -3.76
N ALA A 777 -20.76 9.78 -2.62
CA ALA A 777 -19.55 8.97 -2.52
C ALA A 777 -19.73 7.74 -1.62
N HIS A 778 -19.66 6.55 -2.21
CA HIS A 778 -19.79 5.28 -1.52
C HIS A 778 -18.44 4.73 -1.08
N SER A 779 -18.28 4.35 0.19
CA SER A 779 -17.11 3.59 0.67
C SER A 779 -15.78 4.29 0.31
N LEU A 780 -14.85 3.63 -0.39
CA LEU A 780 -13.59 4.25 -0.83
C LEU A 780 -13.78 5.47 -1.76
N GLY A 781 -14.93 5.57 -2.45
CA GLY A 781 -15.31 6.77 -3.19
C GLY A 781 -15.35 8.03 -2.31
N ALA A 782 -15.69 7.90 -1.03
CA ALA A 782 -15.67 9.02 -0.08
C ALA A 782 -14.26 9.56 0.14
N VAL A 783 -13.25 8.69 0.16
CA VAL A 783 -11.84 9.08 0.30
C VAL A 783 -11.37 9.86 -0.93
N LEU A 784 -11.82 9.47 -2.13
CA LEU A 784 -11.56 10.19 -3.37
C LEU A 784 -12.25 11.56 -3.40
N ALA A 785 -13.52 11.61 -3.00
CA ALA A 785 -14.29 12.86 -2.91
C ALA A 785 -13.64 13.85 -1.93
N VAL A 786 -13.28 13.40 -0.72
CA VAL A 786 -12.61 14.24 0.29
C VAL A 786 -11.24 14.71 -0.21
N SER A 787 -10.46 13.83 -0.86
CA SER A 787 -9.17 14.22 -1.43
C SER A 787 -9.33 15.26 -2.53
N THR A 788 -10.41 15.18 -3.34
CA THR A 788 -10.74 16.17 -4.36
C THR A 788 -11.21 17.49 -3.75
N ILE A 789 -11.96 17.46 -2.64
CA ILE A 789 -12.35 18.67 -1.92
C ILE A 789 -11.14 19.41 -1.35
N PHE A 790 -10.14 18.69 -0.82
CA PHE A 790 -8.88 19.32 -0.39
C PHE A 790 -8.07 19.92 -1.55
N THR A 791 -8.15 19.37 -2.77
CA THR A 791 -7.49 19.97 -3.94
C THR A 791 -8.25 21.16 -4.51
N LEU A 792 -9.59 21.19 -4.38
CA LEU A 792 -10.42 22.36 -4.70
C LEU A 792 -10.22 23.49 -3.68
N GLY A 793 -10.14 23.16 -2.39
CA GLY A 793 -9.96 24.10 -1.29
C GLY A 793 -8.52 24.55 -1.06
N ALA A 794 -7.56 24.18 -1.91
CA ALA A 794 -6.14 24.45 -1.69
C ALA A 794 -5.80 25.95 -1.66
N ASP A 795 -6.60 26.77 -2.35
CA ASP A 795 -6.38 28.21 -2.54
C ASP A 795 -7.44 29.10 -1.87
N THR A 796 -8.28 28.54 -0.99
CA THR A 796 -9.32 29.30 -0.27
C THR A 796 -9.43 28.93 1.21
N THR A 797 -9.60 29.95 2.06
CA THR A 797 -9.96 29.80 3.48
C THR A 797 -11.44 30.06 3.76
N ASP A 798 -12.18 30.59 2.78
CA ASP A 798 -13.58 31.03 2.93
C ASP A 798 -14.58 29.89 2.70
N GLY A 799 -14.07 28.68 2.45
CA GLY A 799 -14.86 27.48 2.14
C GLY A 799 -15.37 27.43 0.71
N LEU A 800 -15.99 26.31 0.36
CA LEU A 800 -16.57 26.02 -0.94
C LEU A 800 -18.09 26.28 -0.88
N LYS A 801 -18.57 27.29 -1.63
CA LYS A 801 -19.98 27.72 -1.56
C LYS A 801 -20.93 26.83 -2.37
N ASN A 802 -20.41 26.15 -3.40
CA ASN A 802 -21.24 25.44 -4.38
C ASN A 802 -21.00 23.92 -4.40
N VAL A 803 -20.35 23.39 -3.35
CA VAL A 803 -19.94 21.97 -3.27
C VAL A 803 -20.49 21.35 -1.98
N GLY A 804 -21.27 20.28 -2.11
CA GLY A 804 -21.76 19.48 -1.00
C GLY A 804 -21.23 18.04 -1.06
N LEU A 805 -21.20 17.37 0.10
CA LEU A 805 -20.68 16.01 0.25
C LEU A 805 -21.71 15.08 0.92
N LEU A 806 -22.10 14.03 0.20
CA LEU A 806 -22.89 12.92 0.70
C LEU A 806 -22.01 11.66 0.75
N THR A 807 -21.56 11.28 1.94
CA THR A 807 -20.83 10.03 2.17
C THR A 807 -21.78 8.92 2.64
N TYR A 808 -21.48 7.68 2.31
CA TYR A 808 -22.23 6.53 2.82
C TYR A 808 -21.40 5.26 2.77
N GLY A 809 -21.60 4.39 3.76
CA GLY A 809 -20.83 3.15 3.88
C GLY A 809 -19.31 3.39 3.97
N THR A 810 -18.89 4.52 4.54
CA THR A 810 -17.49 4.99 4.49
C THR A 810 -16.65 4.57 5.70
N GLN A 811 -15.33 4.51 5.50
CA GLN A 811 -14.30 4.18 6.49
C GLN A 811 -13.50 5.40 6.96
N LEU A 812 -13.92 6.60 6.57
CA LEU A 812 -13.11 7.83 6.64
C LEU A 812 -12.60 8.10 8.06
N ARG A 813 -13.49 8.19 9.05
CA ARG A 813 -13.11 8.39 10.46
C ARG A 813 -12.52 7.13 11.10
N ALA A 814 -13.17 5.98 10.90
CA ALA A 814 -12.90 4.76 11.66
C ALA A 814 -11.59 4.06 11.28
N TYR A 815 -11.09 4.23 10.06
CA TYR A 815 -9.83 3.64 9.60
C TYR A 815 -8.90 4.67 8.97
N PHE A 816 -9.31 5.40 7.93
CA PHE A 816 -8.41 6.31 7.21
C PHE A 816 -7.85 7.40 8.12
N GLY A 817 -8.67 8.00 8.97
CA GLY A 817 -8.21 9.01 9.93
C GLY A 817 -7.28 8.51 11.03
N ARG A 818 -7.24 7.19 11.25
CA ARG A 818 -6.35 6.55 12.22
C ARG A 818 -5.06 6.06 11.58
N PHE A 819 -5.13 5.48 10.38
CA PHE A 819 -3.98 4.95 9.66
C PHE A 819 -3.20 6.04 8.90
N PHE A 820 -3.88 7.10 8.47
CA PHE A 820 -3.28 8.26 7.79
C PHE A 820 -3.69 9.58 8.48
N PRO A 821 -3.28 9.82 9.75
CA PRO A 821 -3.75 10.95 10.54
C PRO A 821 -3.52 12.33 9.90
N GLU A 822 -2.43 12.53 9.17
CA GLU A 822 -2.15 13.82 8.51
C GLU A 822 -2.95 14.05 7.22
N LEU A 823 -3.55 12.99 6.66
CA LEU A 823 -4.37 13.08 5.45
C LEU A 823 -5.86 13.15 5.80
N PHE A 824 -6.33 12.29 6.70
CA PHE A 824 -7.75 12.12 7.03
C PHE A 824 -8.03 12.11 8.53
N GLY A 825 -7.07 12.50 9.38
CA GLY A 825 -7.27 12.49 10.82
C GLY A 825 -8.20 13.60 11.32
N PRO A 826 -8.43 13.67 12.65
CA PRO A 826 -9.32 14.65 13.28
C PRO A 826 -9.00 16.10 12.88
N ALA A 827 -7.71 16.46 12.86
CA ALA A 827 -7.23 17.78 12.46
C ALA A 827 -7.39 18.07 10.96
N ALA A 828 -7.56 17.06 10.11
CA ALA A 828 -7.86 17.25 8.69
C ALA A 828 -9.38 17.34 8.47
N LEU A 829 -10.15 16.44 9.07
CA LEU A 829 -11.60 16.35 8.83
C LEU A 829 -12.41 17.38 9.62
N GLY A 830 -11.93 17.83 10.78
CA GLY A 830 -12.75 18.59 11.74
C GLY A 830 -13.77 17.71 12.49
N ALA A 831 -13.46 16.42 12.66
CA ALA A 831 -14.30 15.41 13.30
C ALA A 831 -13.67 14.89 14.60
N LEU A 832 -14.45 14.21 15.45
CA LEU A 832 -13.93 13.59 16.68
C LEU A 832 -12.96 12.43 16.36
N PRO A 833 -11.92 12.23 17.19
CA PRO A 833 -11.02 11.09 17.03
C PRO A 833 -11.73 9.74 17.25
N SER A 834 -11.15 8.67 16.73
CA SER A 834 -11.71 7.31 16.81
C SER A 834 -10.66 6.29 17.29
N ARG A 835 -11.04 5.41 18.22
CA ARG A 835 -10.20 4.39 18.84
C ARG A 835 -10.19 3.09 18.05
N ALA A 836 -9.22 2.24 18.37
CA ALA A 836 -9.16 0.88 17.85
C ALA A 836 -10.36 0.00 18.26
N PRO A 837 -10.83 -0.87 17.34
CA PRO A 837 -11.82 -1.88 17.69
C PRO A 837 -11.24 -2.85 18.72
N SER A 838 -12.07 -3.24 19.67
CA SER A 838 -11.75 -4.21 20.70
C SER A 838 -11.87 -5.64 20.18
N LEU A 839 -10.84 -6.43 20.45
CA LEU A 839 -10.83 -7.86 20.13
C LEU A 839 -11.77 -8.65 21.05
N TRP A 840 -11.89 -8.23 22.31
CA TRP A 840 -12.51 -9.00 23.39
C TRP A 840 -13.89 -8.50 23.82
N GLN A 841 -14.28 -7.28 23.45
CA GLN A 841 -15.64 -6.81 23.75
C GLN A 841 -16.64 -7.41 22.76
N ALA A 842 -17.90 -7.51 23.17
CA ALA A 842 -18.95 -8.08 22.32
C ALA A 842 -19.26 -7.15 21.13
N ASP A 843 -19.48 -5.85 21.38
CA ASP A 843 -19.33 -4.81 20.37
C ASP A 843 -17.85 -4.40 20.29
N PRO A 844 -17.17 -4.55 19.13
CA PRO A 844 -15.80 -4.09 18.97
C PRO A 844 -15.66 -2.57 19.18
N TRP A 845 -16.71 -1.77 18.96
CA TRP A 845 -16.66 -0.32 19.05
C TRP A 845 -17.20 0.24 20.36
N LEU A 846 -17.56 -0.60 21.34
CA LEU A 846 -18.20 -0.16 22.60
C LEU A 846 -17.46 0.99 23.29
N ARG A 847 -16.13 0.90 23.37
CA ARG A 847 -15.30 1.97 23.97
C ARG A 847 -15.47 3.31 23.26
N GLN A 848 -15.52 3.30 21.92
CA GLN A 848 -15.71 4.51 21.14
C GLN A 848 -17.13 5.05 21.30
N VAL A 849 -18.13 4.17 21.29
CA VAL A 849 -19.53 4.57 21.47
C VAL A 849 -19.71 5.28 22.81
N VAL A 850 -19.16 4.73 23.90
CA VAL A 850 -19.23 5.34 25.24
C VAL A 850 -18.51 6.69 25.27
N GLU A 851 -17.34 6.79 24.63
CA GLU A 851 -16.56 8.04 24.57
C GLU A 851 -17.29 9.13 23.77
N ASP A 852 -17.87 8.79 22.61
CA ASP A 852 -18.65 9.72 21.79
C ASP A 852 -19.89 10.25 22.54
N HIS A 853 -20.54 9.42 23.35
CA HIS A 853 -21.70 9.86 24.15
C HIS A 853 -21.31 10.78 25.31
N ALA A 854 -20.11 10.61 25.87
CA ALA A 854 -19.57 11.44 26.95
C ALA A 854 -18.94 12.75 26.45
N THR A 855 -18.59 12.82 25.16
CA THR A 855 -17.93 13.99 24.57
C THR A 855 -18.96 15.03 24.13
N ALA A 856 -18.71 16.31 24.43
CA ALA A 856 -19.55 17.41 23.96
C ALA A 856 -19.17 17.81 22.52
N GLY A 857 -20.18 18.12 21.69
CA GLY A 857 -20.00 18.48 20.28
C GLY A 857 -19.75 17.27 19.35
N SER A 858 -19.62 17.55 18.06
CA SER A 858 -19.40 16.54 16.99
C SER A 858 -18.03 16.65 16.32
N GLY A 859 -17.11 17.42 16.92
CA GLY A 859 -15.85 17.85 16.31
C GLY A 859 -15.82 19.36 16.10
N GLY A 860 -14.67 19.90 15.69
CA GLY A 860 -14.45 21.33 15.53
C GLY A 860 -12.97 21.69 15.45
N ARG A 861 -12.69 22.96 15.18
CA ARG A 861 -11.35 23.53 15.00
C ARG A 861 -10.51 23.48 16.28
N ASP A 862 -9.19 23.31 16.15
CA ASP A 862 -8.25 23.85 17.14
C ASP A 862 -8.09 25.36 16.85
N PRO A 863 -8.45 26.28 17.77
CA PRO A 863 -8.38 27.72 17.55
C PRO A 863 -7.02 28.24 17.05
N VAL A 864 -5.95 27.46 17.27
CA VAL A 864 -4.55 27.80 16.95
C VAL A 864 -4.19 27.52 15.49
N GLU A 865 -4.86 26.61 14.78
CA GLU A 865 -4.52 26.20 13.41
C GLU A 865 -5.37 26.90 12.34
N ARG A 866 -5.41 28.24 12.34
CA ARG A 866 -6.34 28.96 11.46
C ARG A 866 -6.05 28.81 9.96
N ASP A 867 -4.78 28.66 9.59
CA ASP A 867 -4.32 28.75 8.20
C ASP A 867 -4.47 27.45 7.40
N LYS A 868 -5.08 26.42 8.00
CA LYS A 868 -5.29 25.11 7.37
C LYS A 868 -6.76 24.70 7.54
N PRO A 869 -7.66 25.03 6.59
CA PRO A 869 -9.09 24.76 6.75
C PRO A 869 -9.39 23.27 6.76
N THR A 870 -10.10 22.79 7.77
CA THR A 870 -10.58 21.40 7.87
C THR A 870 -11.61 21.08 6.78
N LEU A 871 -11.87 19.81 6.51
CA LEU A 871 -12.97 19.41 5.60
C LEU A 871 -14.31 20.03 6.04
N ARG A 872 -14.58 20.01 7.35
CA ARG A 872 -15.77 20.65 7.94
C ARG A 872 -15.83 22.13 7.57
N GLU A 873 -14.77 22.89 7.81
CA GLU A 873 -14.71 24.33 7.47
C GLU A 873 -14.84 24.59 5.97
N LEU A 874 -14.24 23.75 5.13
CA LEU A 874 -14.36 23.86 3.68
C LEU A 874 -15.80 23.66 3.19
N LEU A 875 -16.64 22.93 3.93
CA LEU A 875 -18.03 22.63 3.56
C LEU A 875 -19.05 23.42 4.38
N THR A 876 -18.63 24.21 5.37
CA THR A 876 -19.51 25.08 6.14
C THR A 876 -19.90 26.31 5.30
N GLN A 877 -21.21 26.49 5.16
CA GLN A 877 -21.81 27.60 4.42
C GLN A 877 -21.84 28.88 5.28
N PRO A 878 -21.96 30.07 4.66
CA PRO A 878 -21.96 31.35 5.38
C PRO A 878 -23.03 31.48 6.48
N ASP A 879 -24.14 30.78 6.34
CA ASP A 879 -25.24 30.72 7.31
C ASP A 879 -24.96 29.76 8.49
N GLY A 880 -23.78 29.13 8.50
CA GLY A 880 -23.36 28.15 9.49
C GLY A 880 -23.80 26.71 9.19
N GLN A 881 -24.58 26.47 8.14
CA GLN A 881 -25.01 25.12 7.79
C GLN A 881 -23.86 24.32 7.16
N LEU A 882 -23.73 23.06 7.57
CA LEU A 882 -22.68 22.19 7.04
C LEU A 882 -23.17 21.42 5.81
N ALA A 883 -22.55 21.61 4.64
CA ALA A 883 -22.87 20.88 3.41
C ALA A 883 -22.20 19.48 3.37
N TRP A 884 -22.28 18.73 4.48
CA TRP A 884 -21.77 17.36 4.60
C TRP A 884 -22.76 16.48 5.37
N ILE A 885 -23.20 15.39 4.74
CA ILE A 885 -24.05 14.36 5.36
C ILE A 885 -23.42 12.99 5.13
N ASN A 886 -23.42 12.15 6.16
CA ASN A 886 -22.98 10.75 6.10
C ASN A 886 -24.13 9.79 6.44
N LEU A 887 -24.29 8.71 5.68
CA LEU A 887 -25.24 7.63 5.98
C LEU A 887 -24.54 6.35 6.42
N TRP A 888 -24.97 5.79 7.53
CA TRP A 888 -24.39 4.55 8.06
C TRP A 888 -25.44 3.62 8.71
N ARG A 889 -25.09 2.34 8.85
CA ARG A 889 -25.91 1.32 9.53
C ARG A 889 -25.05 0.19 10.09
N ARG A 890 -25.53 -0.56 11.10
CA ARG A 890 -24.74 -1.60 11.78
C ARG A 890 -24.61 -2.92 11.01
N THR A 891 -25.46 -3.16 10.03
CA THR A 891 -25.36 -4.32 9.12
C THR A 891 -24.28 -4.15 8.05
N ASP A 892 -23.69 -2.97 7.96
CA ASP A 892 -22.56 -2.69 7.08
C ASP A 892 -21.25 -3.11 7.78
N TYR A 893 -20.44 -3.90 7.09
CA TYR A 893 -19.14 -4.40 7.54
C TYR A 893 -17.98 -3.43 7.25
N LEU A 894 -18.28 -2.35 6.53
CA LEU A 894 -17.33 -1.31 6.12
C LEU A 894 -17.85 0.11 6.37
N GLY A 895 -19.10 0.28 6.78
CA GLY A 895 -19.73 1.59 6.99
C GLY A 895 -19.71 2.04 8.44
N PHE A 896 -19.26 3.27 8.66
CA PHE A 896 -19.13 3.88 9.99
C PHE A 896 -19.67 5.32 10.00
N PRO A 897 -19.97 5.87 11.20
CA PRO A 897 -20.14 7.30 11.34
C PRO A 897 -18.82 8.04 11.08
N ASP A 898 -18.91 9.19 10.41
CA ASP A 898 -17.80 10.07 10.05
C ASP A 898 -17.50 11.12 11.13
N ALA A 899 -18.46 11.41 12.03
CA ALA A 899 -18.27 12.37 13.12
C ALA A 899 -18.38 11.71 14.50
N SER A 900 -19.50 11.07 14.83
CA SER A 900 -19.71 10.42 16.13
C SER A 900 -20.81 9.34 16.10
N PHE A 901 -20.75 8.39 17.02
CA PHE A 901 -21.85 7.43 17.25
C PHE A 901 -23.07 8.04 17.96
N LYS A 902 -22.98 9.30 18.39
CA LYS A 902 -24.07 10.09 18.96
C LYS A 902 -24.74 10.90 17.84
N ASP A 903 -26.00 11.28 18.03
CA ASP A 903 -26.69 12.16 17.09
C ASP A 903 -25.91 13.47 16.88
N ASN A 904 -25.74 13.83 15.62
CA ASN A 904 -24.97 15.01 15.21
C ASN A 904 -25.42 15.51 13.83
N GLU A 905 -24.87 16.64 13.37
CA GLU A 905 -25.27 17.28 12.12
C GLU A 905 -24.78 16.59 10.83
N ILE A 906 -23.76 15.70 10.93
CA ILE A 906 -23.15 14.98 9.80
C ILE A 906 -23.80 13.60 9.64
N ASP A 907 -23.79 12.79 10.70
CA ASP A 907 -24.17 11.38 10.62
C ASP A 907 -25.67 11.15 10.74
N ARG A 908 -26.23 10.35 9.83
CA ARG A 908 -27.62 9.88 9.86
C ARG A 908 -27.70 8.37 9.67
N GLY A 909 -28.73 7.77 10.26
CA GLY A 909 -29.02 6.36 10.06
C GLY A 909 -29.61 6.06 8.70
N ALA A 910 -29.19 4.94 8.11
CA ALA A 910 -29.86 4.31 6.98
C ALA A 910 -30.58 3.03 7.40
N ASP A 911 -31.66 2.69 6.70
CA ASP A 911 -32.38 1.45 6.98
C ASP A 911 -31.52 0.20 6.75
N GLU A 912 -31.72 -0.80 7.61
CA GLU A 912 -31.02 -2.09 7.59
C GLU A 912 -31.74 -3.18 6.77
N PHE A 913 -32.84 -2.82 6.11
CA PHE A 913 -33.56 -3.67 5.19
C PHE A 913 -33.97 -2.84 3.97
N GLY A 914 -34.07 -3.50 2.82
CA GLY A 914 -34.43 -2.85 1.56
C GLY A 914 -35.90 -2.41 1.53
N PRO A 915 -36.30 -1.60 0.53
CA PRO A 915 -37.70 -1.25 0.30
C PRO A 915 -38.58 -2.52 0.19
N PRO A 916 -39.89 -2.42 0.48
CA PRO A 916 -40.81 -3.54 0.51
C PRO A 916 -41.11 -4.07 -0.91
N LEU A 917 -40.12 -4.67 -1.55
CA LEU A 917 -40.33 -5.58 -2.67
C LEU A 917 -40.75 -6.96 -2.11
N TYR A 918 -41.32 -7.82 -2.97
CA TYR A 918 -41.89 -9.14 -2.62
C TYR A 918 -41.03 -10.01 -1.67
N LEU A 919 -39.70 -9.79 -1.60
CA LEU A 919 -38.80 -10.37 -0.62
C LEU A 919 -37.99 -9.30 0.13
N VAL A 920 -38.29 -9.08 1.42
CA VAL A 920 -37.51 -8.21 2.29
C VAL A 920 -36.09 -8.78 2.48
N LYS A 921 -35.08 -8.06 1.98
CA LYS A 921 -33.66 -8.40 2.14
C LYS A 921 -32.98 -7.48 3.14
N VAL A 922 -32.05 -8.03 3.92
CA VAL A 922 -31.19 -7.25 4.82
C VAL A 922 -30.27 -6.38 3.97
N ALA A 923 -30.29 -5.08 4.22
CA ALA A 923 -29.43 -4.12 3.54
C ALA A 923 -28.05 -4.11 4.22
N THR A 924 -26.97 -4.21 3.42
CA THR A 924 -25.59 -4.36 3.93
C THR A 924 -24.69 -3.22 3.44
N HIS A 925 -23.59 -3.47 2.74
CA HIS A 925 -22.72 -2.39 2.26
C HIS A 925 -23.30 -1.68 1.00
N PRO A 926 -23.67 -2.36 -0.11
CA PRO A 926 -24.00 -1.67 -1.37
C PRO A 926 -25.36 -0.96 -1.40
N ASN A 927 -26.25 -1.20 -0.44
CA ASN A 927 -27.68 -0.88 -0.57
C ASN A 927 -28.08 0.48 0.05
N TYR A 928 -27.21 1.49 0.00
CA TYR A 928 -27.55 2.84 0.53
C TYR A 928 -28.39 3.64 -0.45
N GLN A 929 -28.06 3.60 -1.74
CA GLN A 929 -28.71 4.41 -2.78
C GLN A 929 -30.19 4.06 -2.97
N ALA A 930 -30.57 2.81 -2.70
CA ALA A 930 -31.94 2.33 -2.74
C ALA A 930 -32.78 2.70 -1.49
N SER A 931 -32.19 3.44 -0.53
CA SER A 931 -32.86 3.85 0.70
C SER A 931 -33.52 5.21 0.56
N THR A 932 -34.65 5.43 1.24
CA THR A 932 -35.30 6.75 1.26
C THR A 932 -34.41 7.80 1.93
N GLN A 933 -33.57 7.39 2.89
CA GLN A 933 -32.65 8.28 3.59
C GLN A 933 -31.59 8.89 2.66
N TYR A 934 -31.19 8.16 1.61
CA TYR A 934 -30.28 8.68 0.59
C TYR A 934 -30.86 9.87 -0.16
N MET A 935 -32.10 9.75 -0.66
CA MET A 935 -32.74 10.86 -1.36
C MET A 935 -33.07 12.03 -0.46
N THR A 936 -33.46 11.78 0.79
CA THR A 936 -33.69 12.84 1.78
C THR A 936 -32.40 13.62 2.05
N ALA A 937 -31.27 12.92 2.23
CA ALA A 937 -29.97 13.56 2.44
C ALA A 937 -29.51 14.36 1.21
N LEU A 938 -29.70 13.82 -0.01
CA LEU A 938 -29.37 14.53 -1.24
C LEU A 938 -30.16 15.83 -1.40
N ARG A 939 -31.48 15.80 -1.17
CA ARG A 939 -32.33 17.01 -1.25
C ARG A 939 -31.93 18.05 -0.20
N ASP A 940 -31.65 17.62 1.02
CA ASP A 940 -31.19 18.50 2.11
C ASP A 940 -29.87 19.19 1.73
N LEU A 941 -28.87 18.46 1.22
CA LEU A 941 -27.62 19.08 0.74
C LEU A 941 -27.85 20.11 -0.36
N ILE A 942 -28.76 19.84 -1.30
CA ILE A 942 -29.10 20.78 -2.37
C ILE A 942 -29.74 22.06 -1.84
N HIS A 943 -30.43 22.00 -0.69
CA HIS A 943 -31.01 23.16 -0.02
C HIS A 943 -29.99 23.97 0.78
N ARG A 944 -28.93 23.33 1.30
CA ARG A 944 -27.84 24.01 2.04
C ARG A 944 -26.93 24.81 1.11
N LEU A 945 -26.73 24.31 -0.11
CA LEU A 945 -26.08 25.02 -1.22
C LEU A 945 -27.10 25.96 -1.88
#